data_AF-R7WD63-F1
#
_entry.id   AF-R7WD63-F1
#
_cell.length_a   1.000
_cell.length_b   1.000
_cell.length_c   1.000
_cell.angle_alpha   90.00
_cell.angle_beta   90.00
_cell.angle_gamma   90.00
#
_symmetry.space_group_name_H-M   'P 1'
#
loop_
_entity.id
_entity.type
_entity.pdbx_description
1 polymer ?
#
loop_
_entity_poly.entity_id
_entity_poly.type
_entity_poly.pdbx_seq_one_letter_code
_entity_poly.pdbx_strand_id
1 'polypeptide(L)'
;MCAATAVEMRMLVRLAAPAVLVYMINYLMSMSTQIFSGHLGTLELAAASLGNTGIQVFAYGLMLGMGSAVETLCGQAYGANKFDMLGIYMQRSTVLLMATGIPLAVLYAFSRPILILLGESPEIASAAAIFVYGLIPQIFAYASNFPIQKFMQAQSIMAPSAYISTATLAVHLVLSYLVVYKFGLGLLGASLMLSVSWWIIVIGQFIYIVTSSRCRLTWTGFSVQAFSGLPEFFKLSLASAIMLCLETWYFQILVLIAGLLKDPEMALASLSVCMTISGWVFMISVGFNAAASVRVSNELGAGNPKSAAFSVVVVTVLSFILAAIISIVILFFRDYISYIYTGGDDVAAAVSKLTPLLALTLILNGIQPVLSGVAVGCGWQAFVAYVNVGCYYVVGIPLGCLLGFYFDLGAAWVTQNAGHMERYDRRHLYADRDPGVGYREDRLEQRGGRSKEKIEQVGRQQDASISRPRMKRWILYMINRNVVRSQVDLPKMCKVHLFIVQFTIEIPYFRSAIPASQARDGPPRPAGLHRRRAQRHHGPRPPDEPPWKTATRRVDGERNATTAAAARSNGGPIQVTFWIARPPRVSHLAVHCAGLAPDAFPELPLVVATDDDLALIRISVSRPQGRGHGRSDEFFVYRAGAGTGGRPPLLLMIPEPQQLYGDRKVGILSCRADDKFFIATLVSDPFTRHDRHTTRCIHLFDSETLAWSSRLVHVDWPTNKKYQYAVTNKVITIGGRHGSIGWVDLWHGILVYDVLRGCNNDVLRFIPLPSPPESDLQLQSMVYRSDLKAKGPTYFAMYSPGVRTTDVSGDWQADTWRMKDPWVKWQQGRHLKASKIMVDHTTHSSLLPDEPDDQDAEEKPVLTRLRVCNPVVSRHDDDVVYILTKPMHQDHKTCVIAVDVRTKALRGVEEFDGGRTTQRSTHCIPTYTQTDIFRRMGTEVEEEEEVEQWIGHAFYK
;
A
#
# COMPACT_ATOMS: atom_id res chain seq x y z
N MET A 1 21.90 -10.65 -11.07
CA MET A 1 21.57 -9.40 -10.32
C MET A 1 22.44 -8.24 -10.77
N CYS A 2 23.77 -8.34 -10.70
CA CYS A 2 24.69 -7.28 -11.16
C CYS A 2 24.46 -6.79 -12.59
N ALA A 3 24.24 -7.71 -13.56
CA ALA A 3 23.94 -7.33 -14.94
C ALA A 3 22.64 -6.51 -15.06
N ALA A 4 21.57 -6.92 -14.36
CA ALA A 4 20.30 -6.19 -14.35
C ALA A 4 20.45 -4.80 -13.68
N THR A 5 21.19 -4.73 -12.56
CA THR A 5 21.52 -3.45 -11.91
C THR A 5 22.32 -2.54 -12.84
N ALA A 6 23.27 -3.08 -13.61
CA ALA A 6 24.06 -2.28 -14.55
C ALA A 6 23.21 -1.73 -15.72
N VAL A 7 22.26 -2.52 -16.24
CA VAL A 7 21.32 -2.06 -17.26
C VAL A 7 20.42 -0.96 -16.71
N GLU A 8 19.83 -1.19 -15.54
CA GLU A 8 18.93 -0.22 -14.91
C GLU A 8 19.67 1.08 -14.53
N MET A 9 20.89 0.98 -14.00
CA MET A 9 21.77 2.14 -13.75
C MET A 9 22.04 2.94 -15.03
N ARG A 10 22.32 2.29 -16.16
CA ARG A 10 22.53 2.99 -17.43
C ARG A 10 21.27 3.71 -17.91
N MET A 11 20.10 3.12 -17.72
CA MET A 11 18.82 3.76 -18.07
C MET A 11 18.54 4.96 -17.16
N LEU A 12 18.69 4.79 -15.84
CA LEU A 12 18.47 5.85 -14.86
C LEU A 12 19.45 7.01 -15.03
N VAL A 13 20.75 6.75 -15.25
CA VAL A 13 21.75 7.82 -15.44
C VAL A 13 21.47 8.61 -16.72
N ARG A 14 21.03 7.96 -17.80
CA ARG A 14 20.63 8.65 -19.05
C ARG A 14 19.41 9.55 -18.88
N LEU A 15 18.57 9.32 -17.87
CA LEU A 15 17.45 10.18 -17.50
C LEU A 15 17.87 11.25 -16.49
N ALA A 16 18.49 10.83 -15.38
CA ALA A 16 18.82 11.69 -14.25
C ALA A 16 19.88 12.74 -14.60
N ALA A 17 20.96 12.39 -15.29
CA ALA A 17 22.03 13.34 -15.58
C ALA A 17 21.56 14.58 -16.38
N PRO A 18 20.85 14.44 -17.52
CA PRO A 18 20.31 15.61 -18.21
C PRO A 18 19.21 16.33 -17.42
N ALA A 19 18.40 15.61 -16.61
CA ALA A 19 17.42 16.24 -15.72
C ALA A 19 18.07 17.15 -14.68
N VAL A 20 19.06 16.62 -13.95
CA VAL A 20 19.86 17.35 -12.97
C VAL A 20 20.47 18.59 -13.62
N LEU A 21 21.07 18.44 -14.80
CA LEU A 21 21.69 19.56 -15.51
C LEU A 21 20.66 20.66 -15.85
N VAL A 22 19.48 20.31 -16.34
CA VAL A 22 18.40 21.28 -16.61
C VAL A 22 18.00 22.03 -15.35
N TYR A 23 17.72 21.33 -14.25
CA TYR A 23 17.29 21.97 -13.00
C TYR A 23 18.39 22.85 -12.40
N MET A 24 19.64 22.40 -12.40
CA MET A 24 20.78 23.19 -11.93
C MET A 24 21.00 24.45 -12.78
N ILE A 25 20.92 24.35 -14.11
CA ILE A 25 21.08 25.51 -15.00
C ILE A 25 19.94 26.52 -14.79
N ASN A 26 18.70 26.03 -14.66
CA ASN A 26 17.55 26.91 -14.42
C ASN A 26 17.70 27.65 -13.08
N TYR A 27 18.19 26.97 -12.05
CA TYR A 27 18.51 27.58 -10.77
C TYR A 27 19.63 28.62 -10.89
N LEU A 28 20.69 28.30 -11.65
CA LEU A 28 21.80 29.21 -11.91
C LEU A 28 21.37 30.48 -12.68
N MET A 29 20.42 30.38 -13.62
CA MET A 29 19.87 31.57 -14.30
C MET A 29 19.20 32.52 -13.29
N SER A 30 18.32 32.02 -12.42
CA SER A 30 17.68 32.85 -11.38
C SER A 30 18.70 33.46 -10.41
N MET A 31 19.72 32.69 -10.00
CA MET A 31 20.82 33.21 -9.18
C MET A 31 21.61 34.30 -9.91
N SER A 32 21.96 34.10 -11.17
CA SER A 32 22.70 35.10 -11.94
C SER A 32 21.91 36.40 -12.07
N THR A 33 20.59 36.33 -12.25
CA THR A 33 19.72 37.52 -12.26
C THR A 33 19.76 38.28 -10.92
N GLN A 34 19.81 37.57 -9.78
CA GLN A 34 19.99 38.21 -8.46
C GLN A 34 21.36 38.86 -8.34
N ILE A 35 22.42 38.18 -8.80
CA ILE A 35 23.79 38.73 -8.80
C ILE A 35 23.86 39.99 -9.65
N PHE A 36 23.27 39.99 -10.85
CA PHE A 36 23.21 41.19 -11.70
C PHE A 36 22.49 42.35 -10.98
N SER A 37 21.37 42.05 -10.31
CA SER A 37 20.60 43.04 -9.55
C SER A 37 21.38 43.58 -8.36
N GLY A 38 22.17 42.74 -7.67
CA GLY A 38 22.94 43.17 -6.50
C GLY A 38 24.09 44.12 -6.81
N HIS A 39 24.63 44.09 -8.04
CA HIS A 39 25.61 45.09 -8.47
C HIS A 39 24.97 46.45 -8.82
N LEU A 40 23.64 46.55 -8.94
CA LEU A 40 22.95 47.84 -9.07
C LEU A 40 22.87 48.55 -7.71
N GLY A 41 22.67 47.79 -6.64
CA GLY A 41 22.58 48.32 -5.29
C GLY A 41 21.97 47.32 -4.30
N THR A 42 22.00 47.68 -3.01
CA THR A 42 21.49 46.85 -1.92
C THR A 42 19.97 46.74 -1.92
N LEU A 43 19.26 47.83 -2.29
CA LEU A 43 17.80 47.84 -2.44
C LEU A 43 17.38 46.92 -3.60
N GLU A 44 18.11 46.95 -4.71
CA GLU A 44 17.88 46.13 -5.88
C GLU A 44 18.14 44.65 -5.59
N LEU A 45 19.19 44.34 -4.83
CA LEU A 45 19.42 42.97 -4.35
C LEU A 45 18.25 42.46 -3.51
N ALA A 46 17.78 43.26 -2.55
CA ALA A 46 16.65 42.90 -1.70
C ALA A 46 15.37 42.69 -2.51
N ALA A 47 15.07 43.59 -3.44
CA ALA A 47 13.95 43.49 -4.36
C ALA A 47 14.01 42.22 -5.24
N ALA A 48 15.16 41.95 -5.85
CA ALA A 48 15.36 40.76 -6.68
C ALA A 48 15.34 39.46 -5.86
N SER A 49 15.82 39.48 -4.62
CA SER A 49 15.72 38.34 -3.70
C SER A 49 14.28 38.06 -3.30
N LEU A 50 13.52 39.08 -2.90
CA LEU A 50 12.09 38.95 -2.57
C LEU A 50 11.28 38.47 -3.79
N GLY A 51 11.60 38.99 -4.98
CA GLY A 51 11.00 38.59 -6.23
C GLY A 51 11.34 37.17 -6.67
N ASN A 52 12.62 36.78 -6.73
CA ASN A 52 13.05 35.45 -7.21
C ASN A 52 12.91 34.35 -6.15
N THR A 53 13.24 34.62 -4.88
CA THR A 53 13.25 33.60 -3.82
C THR A 53 11.90 33.50 -3.10
N GLY A 54 11.14 34.59 -3.03
CA GLY A 54 9.81 34.61 -2.45
C GLY A 54 8.72 34.35 -3.50
N ILE A 55 8.44 35.36 -4.32
CA ILE A 55 7.26 35.39 -5.20
C ILE A 55 7.39 34.39 -6.38
N GLN A 56 8.53 34.34 -7.05
CA GLN A 56 8.77 33.44 -8.19
C GLN A 56 8.75 31.97 -7.78
N VAL A 57 9.36 31.60 -6.66
CA VAL A 57 9.37 30.21 -6.17
C VAL A 57 7.94 29.71 -5.92
N PHE A 58 7.04 30.58 -5.44
CA PHE A 58 5.62 30.24 -5.28
C PHE A 58 4.98 29.85 -6.62
N ALA A 59 5.11 30.69 -7.65
CA ALA A 59 4.54 30.40 -8.96
C ALA A 59 5.22 29.20 -9.64
N TYR A 60 6.54 29.08 -9.51
CA TYR A 60 7.32 27.95 -10.02
C TYR A 60 6.86 26.63 -9.39
N GLY A 61 6.74 26.57 -8.06
CA GLY A 61 6.31 25.38 -7.34
C GLY A 61 4.90 24.95 -7.69
N LEU A 62 3.96 25.90 -7.76
CA LEU A 62 2.57 25.63 -8.16
C LEU A 62 2.50 25.07 -9.59
N MET A 63 3.17 25.73 -10.53
CA MET A 63 3.18 25.33 -11.95
C MET A 63 3.90 24.00 -12.18
N LEU A 64 5.04 23.76 -11.51
CA LEU A 64 5.76 22.50 -11.54
C LEU A 64 4.89 21.36 -11.00
N GLY A 65 4.21 21.61 -9.88
CA GLY A 65 3.32 20.63 -9.26
C GLY A 65 2.14 20.28 -10.16
N MET A 66 1.43 21.26 -10.69
CA MET A 66 0.34 21.01 -11.65
C MET A 66 0.82 20.30 -12.91
N GLY A 67 2.00 20.66 -13.42
CA GLY A 67 2.60 19.99 -14.58
C GLY A 67 3.01 18.54 -14.32
N SER A 68 3.28 18.15 -13.07
CA SER A 68 3.74 16.80 -12.74
C SER A 68 2.70 15.69 -13.01
N ALA A 69 1.40 16.01 -13.05
CA ALA A 69 0.37 15.07 -13.48
C ALA A 69 0.58 14.54 -14.91
N VAL A 70 1.19 15.37 -15.78
CA VAL A 70 1.58 14.98 -17.15
C VAL A 70 2.62 13.86 -17.12
N GLU A 71 3.50 13.84 -16.13
CA GLU A 71 4.55 12.82 -16.02
C GLU A 71 3.96 11.43 -15.78
N THR A 72 2.96 11.33 -14.91
CA THR A 72 2.20 10.10 -14.69
C THR A 72 1.47 9.66 -15.94
N LEU A 73 0.68 10.57 -16.54
CA LEU A 73 -0.21 10.26 -17.64
C LEU A 73 0.56 9.96 -18.93
N CYS A 74 1.53 10.79 -19.30
CA CYS A 74 2.38 10.56 -20.46
C CYS A 74 3.28 9.34 -20.26
N GLY A 75 3.86 9.16 -19.07
CA GLY A 75 4.75 8.02 -18.83
C GLY A 75 4.01 6.68 -18.86
N GLN A 76 2.85 6.58 -18.20
CA GLN A 76 2.03 5.37 -18.27
C GLN A 76 1.48 5.13 -19.68
N ALA A 77 1.07 6.18 -20.40
CA ALA A 77 0.64 6.05 -21.80
C ALA A 77 1.79 5.62 -22.72
N TYR A 78 3.00 6.14 -22.50
CA TYR A 78 4.19 5.76 -23.26
C TYR A 78 4.54 4.28 -23.03
N GLY A 79 4.56 3.84 -21.77
CA GLY A 79 4.74 2.44 -21.41
C GLY A 79 3.68 1.51 -22.01
N ALA A 80 2.43 1.97 -22.10
CA ALA A 80 1.32 1.24 -22.70
C ALA A 80 1.27 1.32 -24.25
N ASN A 81 2.28 1.91 -24.90
CA ASN A 81 2.36 2.17 -26.34
C ASN A 81 1.19 3.02 -26.90
N LYS A 82 0.57 3.88 -26.07
CA LYS A 82 -0.49 4.82 -26.47
C LYS A 82 0.12 6.17 -26.86
N PHE A 83 0.96 6.17 -27.89
CA PHE A 83 1.80 7.32 -28.26
C PHE A 83 1.00 8.60 -28.59
N ASP A 84 -0.13 8.47 -29.30
CA ASP A 84 -0.97 9.61 -29.70
C ASP A 84 -1.51 10.42 -28.51
N MET A 85 -1.70 9.77 -27.36
CA MET A 85 -2.24 10.41 -26.16
C MET A 85 -1.25 11.36 -25.49
N LEU A 86 0.06 11.20 -25.70
CA LEU A 86 1.07 12.04 -25.07
C LEU A 86 0.93 13.51 -25.50
N GLY A 87 0.77 13.75 -26.80
CA GLY A 87 0.57 15.09 -27.34
C GLY A 87 -0.73 15.73 -26.83
N ILE A 88 -1.79 14.94 -26.69
CA ILE A 88 -3.08 15.39 -26.14
C ILE A 88 -2.95 15.78 -24.66
N TYR A 89 -2.27 14.96 -23.84
CA TYR A 89 -2.05 15.28 -22.43
C TYR A 89 -1.17 16.52 -22.24
N MET A 90 -0.13 16.70 -23.06
CA MET A 90 0.70 17.90 -23.06
C MET A 90 -0.14 19.15 -23.37
N GLN A 91 -0.96 19.11 -24.41
CA GLN A 91 -1.82 20.24 -24.80
C GLN A 91 -2.86 20.55 -23.72
N ARG A 92 -3.54 19.52 -23.20
CA ARG A 92 -4.53 19.66 -22.12
C ARG A 92 -3.93 20.32 -20.88
N SER A 93 -2.75 19.86 -20.46
CA SER A 93 -2.04 20.46 -19.34
C SER A 93 -1.62 21.89 -19.63
N THR A 94 -1.13 22.18 -20.83
CA THR A 94 -0.77 23.55 -21.24
C THR A 94 -1.97 24.48 -21.14
N VAL A 95 -3.14 24.09 -21.66
CA VAL A 95 -4.39 24.88 -21.54
C VAL A 95 -4.72 25.15 -20.06
N LEU A 96 -4.64 24.12 -19.22
CA LEU A 96 -4.96 24.26 -17.80
C LEU A 96 -3.98 25.16 -17.05
N LEU A 97 -2.67 25.00 -17.28
CA LEU A 97 -1.64 25.81 -16.64
C LEU A 97 -1.69 27.26 -17.15
N MET A 98 -2.01 27.49 -18.43
CA MET A 98 -2.22 28.84 -18.96
C MET A 98 -3.39 29.52 -18.25
N ALA A 99 -4.52 28.82 -18.07
CA ALA A 99 -5.66 29.33 -17.31
C ALA A 99 -5.30 29.62 -15.85
N THR A 100 -4.45 28.79 -15.23
CA THR A 100 -3.93 29.00 -13.86
C THR A 100 -2.93 30.16 -13.80
N GLY A 101 -2.23 30.46 -14.89
CA GLY A 101 -1.31 31.58 -14.99
C GLY A 101 -1.99 32.94 -14.89
N ILE A 102 -3.26 33.04 -15.33
CA ILE A 102 -4.04 34.29 -15.28
C ILE A 102 -4.19 34.81 -13.84
N PRO A 103 -4.74 34.05 -12.87
CA PRO A 103 -4.85 34.54 -11.49
C PRO A 103 -3.48 34.82 -10.85
N LEU A 104 -2.42 34.06 -11.19
CA LEU A 104 -1.06 34.37 -10.72
C LEU A 104 -0.53 35.69 -11.28
N ALA A 105 -0.78 35.98 -12.56
CA ALA A 105 -0.40 37.24 -13.18
C ALA A 105 -1.11 38.43 -12.53
N VAL A 106 -2.39 38.26 -12.17
CA VAL A 106 -3.13 39.26 -11.38
C VAL A 106 -2.47 39.47 -10.02
N LEU A 107 -2.11 38.41 -9.29
CA LEU A 107 -1.38 38.53 -8.02
C LEU A 107 -0.05 39.27 -8.18
N TYR A 108 0.69 39.01 -9.26
CA TYR A 108 1.95 39.70 -9.56
C TYR A 108 1.73 41.19 -9.86
N ALA A 109 0.67 41.54 -10.58
CA ALA A 109 0.30 42.92 -10.85
C ALA A 109 -0.02 43.70 -9.55
N PHE A 110 -0.60 43.02 -8.56
CA PHE A 110 -0.87 43.56 -7.22
C PHE A 110 0.24 43.31 -6.18
N SER A 111 1.45 42.95 -6.62
CA SER A 111 2.57 42.65 -5.71
C SER A 111 2.90 43.80 -4.74
N ARG A 112 2.93 45.05 -5.21
CA ARG A 112 3.19 46.23 -4.35
C ARG A 112 2.24 46.34 -3.15
N PRO A 113 0.90 46.45 -3.33
CA PRO A 113 -0.01 46.55 -2.20
C PRO A 113 -0.02 45.29 -1.32
N ILE A 114 0.20 44.10 -1.91
CA ILE A 114 0.31 42.85 -1.13
C ILE A 114 1.55 42.88 -0.22
N LEU A 115 2.71 43.31 -0.73
CA LEU A 115 3.94 43.39 0.07
C LEU A 115 3.82 44.43 1.20
N ILE A 116 3.20 45.59 0.93
CA ILE A 116 2.91 46.58 1.97
C ILE A 116 1.97 45.99 3.04
N LEU A 117 0.94 45.24 2.63
CA LEU A 117 0.03 44.56 3.56
C LEU A 117 0.75 43.51 4.43
N LEU A 118 1.77 42.85 3.87
CA LEU A 118 2.61 41.89 4.59
C LEU A 118 3.66 42.55 5.50
N GLY A 119 3.74 43.89 5.51
CA GLY A 119 4.60 44.66 6.42
C GLY A 119 5.91 45.16 5.81
N GLU A 120 6.14 44.99 4.51
CA GLU A 120 7.33 45.53 3.84
C GLU A 120 7.30 47.05 3.73
N SER A 121 8.48 47.68 3.74
CA SER A 121 8.57 49.14 3.59
C SER A 121 8.08 49.57 2.20
N PRO A 122 7.50 50.78 2.06
CA PRO A 122 7.05 51.28 0.76
C PRO A 122 8.15 51.32 -0.31
N GLU A 123 9.41 51.56 0.08
CA GLU A 123 10.56 51.53 -0.84
C GLU A 123 10.86 50.12 -1.35
N ILE A 124 11.00 49.14 -0.45
CA ILE A 124 11.30 47.74 -0.79
C ILE A 124 10.14 47.15 -1.60
N ALA A 125 8.89 47.37 -1.17
CA ALA A 125 7.70 46.90 -1.87
C ALA A 125 7.58 47.48 -3.28
N SER A 126 7.96 48.74 -3.50
CA SER A 126 7.95 49.36 -4.83
C SER A 126 9.05 48.79 -5.74
N ALA A 127 10.26 48.61 -5.22
CA ALA A 127 11.37 48.02 -5.97
C ALA A 127 11.10 46.54 -6.32
N ALA A 128 10.61 45.76 -5.36
CA ALA A 128 10.22 44.36 -5.57
C ALA A 128 9.10 44.23 -6.60
N ALA A 129 8.10 45.12 -6.58
CA ALA A 129 7.02 45.11 -7.57
C ALA A 129 7.53 45.35 -9.00
N ILE A 130 8.45 46.29 -9.20
CA ILE A 130 9.08 46.53 -10.52
C ILE A 130 9.75 45.24 -11.03
N PHE A 131 10.49 44.55 -10.17
CA PHE A 131 11.10 43.28 -10.51
C PHE A 131 10.04 42.22 -10.85
N VAL A 132 9.01 42.06 -10.02
CA VAL A 132 7.90 41.10 -10.20
C VAL A 132 7.11 41.34 -11.48
N TYR A 133 6.91 42.60 -11.90
CA TYR A 133 6.25 42.91 -13.16
C TYR A 133 6.97 42.31 -14.37
N GLY A 134 8.31 42.36 -14.37
CA GLY A 134 9.11 41.72 -15.42
C GLY A 134 9.07 40.19 -15.39
N LEU A 135 8.57 39.56 -14.31
CA LEU A 135 8.35 38.12 -14.21
C LEU A 135 6.95 37.66 -14.69
N ILE A 136 6.01 38.57 -14.98
CA ILE A 136 4.68 38.18 -15.46
C ILE A 136 4.74 37.29 -16.72
N PRO A 137 5.55 37.60 -17.75
CA PRO A 137 5.66 36.72 -18.93
C PRO A 137 6.25 35.35 -18.59
N GLN A 138 7.05 35.24 -17.52
CA GLN A 138 7.64 33.99 -17.05
C GLN A 138 6.58 32.98 -16.59
N ILE A 139 5.47 33.45 -16.01
CA ILE A 139 4.37 32.58 -15.54
C ILE A 139 3.84 31.73 -16.70
N PHE A 140 3.64 32.35 -17.86
CA PHE A 140 3.14 31.68 -19.06
C PHE A 140 4.23 30.84 -19.76
N ALA A 141 5.50 31.23 -19.61
CA ALA A 141 6.61 30.38 -20.01
C ALA A 141 6.65 29.10 -19.17
N TYR A 142 6.47 29.19 -17.85
CA TYR A 142 6.33 28.02 -16.96
C TYR A 142 5.15 27.14 -17.35
N ALA A 143 3.99 27.75 -17.60
CA ALA A 143 2.77 27.06 -18.01
C ALA A 143 2.97 26.23 -19.29
N SER A 144 3.83 26.68 -20.20
CA SER A 144 4.21 25.95 -21.42
C SER A 144 5.32 24.94 -21.17
N ASN A 145 6.35 25.35 -20.44
CA ASN A 145 7.59 24.60 -20.27
C ASN A 145 7.37 23.30 -19.50
N PHE A 146 6.60 23.32 -18.40
CA PHE A 146 6.44 22.11 -17.59
C PHE A 146 5.75 20.97 -18.34
N PRO A 147 4.62 21.18 -19.06
CA PRO A 147 4.03 20.14 -19.90
C PRO A 147 4.98 19.64 -20.99
N ILE A 148 5.68 20.55 -21.69
CA ILE A 148 6.66 20.21 -22.73
C ILE A 148 7.79 19.34 -22.18
N GLN A 149 8.37 19.75 -21.05
CA GLN A 149 9.42 18.98 -20.39
C GLN A 149 8.90 17.61 -19.96
N LYS A 150 7.71 17.51 -19.36
CA LYS A 150 7.14 16.20 -18.95
C LYS A 150 6.82 15.30 -20.14
N PHE A 151 6.36 15.87 -21.26
CA PHE A 151 6.17 15.13 -22.52
C PHE A 151 7.48 14.55 -23.06
N MET A 152 8.57 15.33 -23.06
CA MET A 152 9.89 14.87 -23.50
C MET A 152 10.50 13.87 -22.52
N GLN A 153 10.35 14.12 -21.21
CA GLN A 153 10.83 13.28 -20.11
C GLN A 153 10.21 11.88 -20.15
N ALA A 154 8.88 11.78 -20.30
CA ALA A 154 8.15 10.50 -20.38
C ALA A 154 8.74 9.55 -21.44
N GLN A 155 9.28 10.10 -22.52
CA GLN A 155 9.87 9.37 -23.64
C GLN A 155 11.38 9.16 -23.54
N SER A 156 11.99 9.56 -22.42
CA SER A 156 13.46 9.58 -22.22
C SER A 156 14.21 10.53 -23.17
N ILE A 157 13.59 11.62 -23.63
CA ILE A 157 14.16 12.61 -24.55
C ILE A 157 14.60 13.86 -23.77
N MET A 158 15.55 13.71 -22.84
CA MET A 158 15.95 14.80 -21.94
C MET A 158 17.18 15.61 -22.39
N ALA A 159 18.07 14.99 -23.16
CA ALA A 159 19.32 15.64 -23.59
C ALA A 159 19.09 16.96 -24.36
N PRO A 160 18.09 17.09 -25.27
CA PRO A 160 17.85 18.35 -25.97
C PRO A 160 17.52 19.49 -25.00
N SER A 161 16.69 19.26 -23.98
CA SER A 161 16.37 20.25 -22.96
C SER A 161 17.62 20.74 -22.23
N ALA A 162 18.56 19.85 -21.92
CA ALA A 162 19.82 20.21 -21.26
C ALA A 162 20.71 21.09 -22.15
N TYR A 163 20.85 20.76 -23.43
CA TYR A 163 21.61 21.58 -24.38
C TYR A 163 20.97 22.95 -24.59
N ILE A 164 19.65 23.00 -24.75
CA ILE A 164 18.89 24.24 -24.89
C ILE A 164 19.06 25.11 -23.64
N SER A 165 18.86 24.56 -22.44
CA SER A 165 19.07 25.31 -21.19
C SER A 165 20.51 25.82 -21.06
N THR A 166 21.52 25.03 -21.44
CA THR A 166 22.94 25.44 -21.39
C THR A 166 23.20 26.61 -22.34
N ALA A 167 22.70 26.54 -23.57
CA ALA A 167 22.82 27.63 -24.54
C ALA A 167 22.07 28.88 -24.06
N THR A 168 20.86 28.70 -23.51
CA THR A 168 20.07 29.78 -22.93
C THR A 168 20.80 30.46 -21.78
N LEU A 169 21.50 29.73 -20.90
CA LEU A 169 22.28 30.34 -19.83
C LEU A 169 23.36 31.28 -20.38
N ALA A 170 24.10 30.86 -21.40
CA ALA A 170 25.11 31.73 -22.02
C ALA A 170 24.48 32.99 -22.61
N VAL A 171 23.37 32.84 -23.33
CA VAL A 171 22.59 33.98 -23.87
C VAL A 171 22.06 34.87 -22.74
N HIS A 172 21.54 34.28 -21.67
CA HIS A 172 20.99 34.97 -20.51
C HIS A 172 22.04 35.86 -19.84
N LEU A 173 23.26 35.37 -19.61
CA LEU A 173 24.33 36.14 -18.99
C LEU A 173 24.71 37.36 -19.86
N VAL A 174 24.85 37.16 -21.18
CA VAL A 174 25.20 38.25 -22.11
C VAL A 174 24.09 39.28 -22.21
N LEU A 175 22.84 38.83 -22.44
CA LEU A 175 21.71 39.73 -22.57
C LEU A 175 21.40 40.46 -21.26
N SER A 176 21.52 39.80 -20.11
CA SER A 176 21.32 40.45 -18.81
C SER A 176 22.37 41.54 -18.59
N TYR A 177 23.65 41.29 -18.87
CA TYR A 177 24.68 42.32 -18.79
C TYR A 177 24.36 43.55 -19.66
N LEU A 178 23.96 43.31 -20.93
CA LEU A 178 23.63 44.39 -21.85
C LEU A 178 22.39 45.17 -21.41
N VAL A 179 21.29 44.49 -21.11
CA VAL A 179 20.02 45.12 -20.79
C VAL A 179 20.06 45.83 -19.43
N VAL A 180 20.67 45.20 -18.42
CA VAL A 180 20.73 45.75 -17.07
C VAL A 180 21.69 46.94 -17.00
N TYR A 181 22.92 46.80 -17.52
CA TYR A 181 23.96 47.82 -17.34
C TYR A 181 24.20 48.73 -18.54
N LYS A 182 24.12 48.23 -19.78
CA LYS A 182 24.39 49.07 -20.97
C LYS A 182 23.17 49.85 -21.41
N PHE A 183 22.00 49.23 -21.38
CA PHE A 183 20.74 49.90 -21.71
C PHE A 183 20.07 50.54 -20.48
N GLY A 184 20.52 50.21 -19.27
CA GLY A 184 20.08 50.86 -18.05
C GLY A 184 18.64 50.52 -17.62
N LEU A 185 18.11 49.34 -17.99
CA LEU A 185 16.74 48.93 -17.62
C LEU A 185 16.61 48.45 -16.15
N GLY A 186 17.72 48.41 -15.39
CA GLY A 186 17.72 48.11 -13.96
C GLY A 186 17.00 46.81 -13.58
N LEU A 187 16.22 46.84 -12.49
CA LEU A 187 15.47 45.68 -11.97
C LEU A 187 14.47 45.09 -12.96
N LEU A 188 13.74 45.95 -13.69
CA LEU A 188 12.78 45.49 -14.70
C LEU A 188 13.49 44.76 -15.84
N GLY A 189 14.64 45.29 -16.27
CA GLY A 189 15.48 44.65 -17.29
C GLY A 189 15.98 43.27 -16.85
N ALA A 190 16.40 43.14 -15.59
CA ALA A 190 16.90 41.89 -15.03
C ALA A 190 15.82 40.79 -15.06
N SER A 191 14.62 41.08 -14.55
CA SER A 191 13.52 40.10 -14.52
C SER A 191 12.93 39.82 -15.90
N LEU A 192 12.86 40.81 -16.80
CA LEU A 192 12.44 40.59 -18.19
C LEU A 192 13.41 39.67 -18.95
N MET A 193 14.73 39.83 -18.77
CA MET A 193 15.70 38.94 -19.41
C MET A 193 15.61 37.51 -18.88
N LEU A 194 15.30 37.35 -17.59
CA LEU A 194 14.97 36.04 -17.04
C LEU A 194 13.71 35.45 -17.71
N SER A 195 12.63 36.23 -17.84
CA SER A 195 11.43 35.82 -18.57
C SER A 195 11.70 35.42 -20.03
N VAL A 196 12.48 36.21 -20.76
CA VAL A 196 12.89 35.91 -22.14
C VAL A 196 13.66 34.60 -22.22
N SER A 197 14.54 34.34 -21.25
CA SER A 197 15.34 33.11 -21.20
C SER A 197 14.45 31.86 -21.07
N TRP A 198 13.40 31.93 -20.25
CA TRP A 198 12.41 30.86 -20.17
C TRP A 198 11.63 30.66 -21.48
N TRP A 199 11.29 31.73 -22.19
CA TRP A 199 10.66 31.62 -23.51
C TRP A 199 11.59 31.04 -24.58
N ILE A 200 12.89 31.36 -24.55
CA ILE A 200 13.88 30.72 -25.43
C ILE A 200 13.89 29.20 -25.19
N ILE A 201 13.83 28.77 -23.93
CA ILE A 201 13.74 27.34 -23.58
C ILE A 201 12.46 26.72 -24.12
N VAL A 202 11.30 27.34 -23.91
CA VAL A 202 10.00 26.86 -24.41
C VAL A 202 10.02 26.71 -25.93
N ILE A 203 10.43 27.76 -26.64
CA ILE A 203 10.45 27.80 -28.10
C ILE A 203 11.44 26.76 -28.64
N GLY A 204 12.65 26.68 -28.08
CA GLY A 204 13.66 25.71 -28.49
C GLY A 204 13.18 24.26 -28.30
N GLN A 205 12.53 23.97 -27.16
CA GLN A 205 11.99 22.64 -26.89
C GLN A 205 10.81 22.30 -27.82
N PHE A 206 9.92 23.25 -28.06
CA PHE A 206 8.79 23.05 -28.97
C PHE A 206 9.25 22.84 -30.42
N ILE A 207 10.22 23.64 -30.90
CA ILE A 207 10.87 23.43 -32.22
C ILE A 207 11.42 22.02 -32.31
N TYR A 208 12.12 21.54 -31.27
CA TYR A 208 12.61 20.16 -31.24
C TYR A 208 11.47 19.13 -31.34
N ILE A 209 10.36 19.31 -30.62
CA ILE A 209 9.21 18.39 -30.68
C ILE A 209 8.63 18.30 -32.09
N VAL A 210 8.45 19.44 -32.77
CA VAL A 210 7.80 19.45 -34.09
C VAL A 210 8.73 19.03 -35.23
N THR A 211 10.05 19.17 -35.08
CA THR A 211 11.05 18.83 -36.12
C THR A 211 11.68 17.46 -35.95
N SER A 212 11.76 16.93 -34.72
CA SER A 212 12.47 15.68 -34.45
C SER A 212 11.67 14.45 -34.88
N SER A 213 12.33 13.55 -35.60
CA SER A 213 11.77 12.25 -35.97
C SER A 213 11.36 11.40 -34.76
N ARG A 214 11.96 11.63 -33.58
CA ARG A 214 11.68 10.88 -32.36
C ARG A 214 10.30 11.19 -31.77
N CYS A 215 9.77 12.39 -32.01
CA CYS A 215 8.49 12.82 -31.46
C CYS A 215 7.32 12.63 -32.44
N ARG A 216 7.59 12.17 -33.67
CA ARG A 216 6.61 12.07 -34.77
C ARG A 216 5.40 11.19 -34.46
N LEU A 217 5.57 10.13 -33.65
CA LEU A 217 4.48 9.25 -33.22
C LEU A 217 3.72 9.78 -32.00
N THR A 218 4.32 10.70 -31.25
CA THR A 218 3.76 11.21 -29.98
C THR A 218 3.16 12.60 -30.12
N TRP A 219 3.56 13.33 -31.15
CA TRP A 219 3.04 14.64 -31.52
C TRP A 219 2.43 14.57 -32.91
N THR A 220 1.11 14.54 -32.96
CA THR A 220 0.30 14.47 -34.19
C THR A 220 -0.30 15.82 -34.59
N GLY A 221 0.11 16.91 -33.92
CA GLY A 221 -0.40 18.26 -34.11
C GLY A 221 -1.43 18.68 -33.04
N PHE A 222 -1.98 19.88 -33.21
CA PHE A 222 -2.98 20.41 -32.29
C PHE A 222 -4.32 19.67 -32.42
N SER A 223 -4.97 19.40 -31.28
CA SER A 223 -6.22 18.63 -31.24
C SER A 223 -7.23 19.26 -30.29
N VAL A 224 -8.50 19.29 -30.70
CA VAL A 224 -9.64 19.74 -29.87
C VAL A 224 -9.83 18.84 -28.63
N GLN A 225 -9.33 17.61 -28.66
CA GLN A 225 -9.33 16.70 -27.51
C GLN A 225 -8.50 17.22 -26.31
N ALA A 226 -7.68 18.25 -26.51
CA ALA A 226 -7.03 18.97 -25.42
C ALA A 226 -8.04 19.60 -24.44
N PHE A 227 -9.26 19.93 -24.90
CA PHE A 227 -10.30 20.57 -24.08
C PHE A 227 -11.26 19.59 -23.40
N SER A 228 -11.13 18.28 -23.62
CA SER A 228 -11.98 17.27 -22.97
C SER A 228 -11.40 16.81 -21.63
N GLY A 229 -12.27 16.47 -20.66
CA GLY A 229 -11.85 15.94 -19.35
C GLY A 229 -11.04 16.92 -18.49
N LEU A 230 -11.15 18.22 -18.74
CA LEU A 230 -10.43 19.26 -17.98
C LEU A 230 -10.73 19.26 -16.48
N PRO A 231 -11.98 19.07 -16.00
CA PRO A 231 -12.26 19.07 -14.55
C PRO A 231 -11.54 17.94 -13.79
N GLU A 232 -11.50 16.73 -14.36
CA GLU A 232 -10.81 15.59 -13.74
C GLU A 232 -9.29 15.78 -13.78
N PHE A 233 -8.77 16.28 -14.90
CA PHE A 233 -7.36 16.60 -15.05
C PHE A 233 -6.92 17.72 -14.08
N PHE A 234 -7.78 18.71 -13.86
CA PHE A 234 -7.57 19.77 -12.88
C PHE A 234 -7.51 19.22 -11.46
N LYS A 235 -8.43 18.34 -11.07
CA LYS A 235 -8.41 17.71 -9.74
C LYS A 235 -7.09 16.97 -9.46
N LEU A 236 -6.57 16.24 -10.44
CA LEU A 236 -5.29 15.53 -10.34
C LEU A 236 -4.11 16.52 -10.28
N SER A 237 -4.10 17.51 -11.16
CA SER A 237 -3.06 18.54 -11.22
C SER A 237 -3.01 19.37 -9.93
N LEU A 238 -4.16 19.73 -9.37
CA LEU A 238 -4.27 20.49 -8.13
C LEU A 238 -3.74 19.71 -6.93
N ALA A 239 -4.06 18.41 -6.81
CA ALA A 239 -3.51 17.57 -5.74
C ALA A 239 -1.98 17.51 -5.79
N SER A 240 -1.41 17.47 -7.00
CA SER A 240 0.03 17.49 -7.24
C SER A 240 0.67 18.83 -6.90
N ALA A 241 -0.03 19.92 -7.23
CA ALA A 241 0.36 21.28 -6.88
C ALA A 241 0.43 21.45 -5.36
N ILE A 242 -0.64 21.04 -4.66
CA ILE A 242 -0.72 21.10 -3.19
C ILE A 242 0.45 20.32 -2.57
N MET A 243 0.73 19.10 -3.05
CA MET A 243 1.83 18.28 -2.54
C MET A 243 3.19 19.00 -2.57
N LEU A 244 3.57 19.61 -3.71
CA LEU A 244 4.85 20.31 -3.86
C LEU A 244 4.87 21.69 -3.19
N CYS A 245 3.74 22.42 -3.22
CA CYS A 245 3.61 23.71 -2.54
C CYS A 245 3.78 23.54 -1.02
N LEU A 246 3.14 22.54 -0.42
CA LEU A 246 3.27 22.24 1.01
C LEU A 246 4.73 21.96 1.40
N GLU A 247 5.46 21.25 0.55
CA GLU A 247 6.88 20.95 0.77
C GLU A 247 7.74 22.21 0.70
N THR A 248 7.44 23.10 -0.25
CA THR A 248 8.20 24.34 -0.45
C THR A 248 7.89 25.40 0.62
N TRP A 249 6.61 25.55 0.98
CA TRP A 249 6.15 26.55 1.95
C TRP A 249 6.55 26.19 3.38
N TYR A 250 6.67 24.89 3.69
CA TYR A 250 7.22 24.44 4.96
C TYR A 250 8.58 25.10 5.26
N PHE A 251 9.52 25.07 4.31
CA PHE A 251 10.83 25.69 4.49
C PHE A 251 10.75 27.20 4.72
N GLN A 252 9.83 27.90 4.04
CA GLN A 252 9.65 29.34 4.23
C GLN A 252 9.11 29.68 5.62
N ILE A 253 8.18 28.87 6.14
CA ILE A 253 7.68 29.01 7.51
C ILE A 253 8.82 28.80 8.51
N LEU A 254 9.71 27.82 8.29
CA LEU A 254 10.86 27.61 9.17
C LEU A 254 11.81 28.81 9.20
N VAL A 255 12.08 29.43 8.04
CA VAL A 255 12.90 30.65 7.96
C VAL A 255 12.24 31.81 8.72
N LEU A 256 10.92 31.99 8.59
CA LEU A 256 10.17 33.00 9.34
C LEU A 256 10.27 32.78 10.85
N ILE A 257 10.12 31.54 11.31
CA ILE A 257 10.26 31.21 12.74
C ILE A 257 11.70 31.48 13.22
N ALA A 258 12.72 31.19 12.41
CA ALA A 258 14.10 31.50 12.75
C ALA A 258 14.34 33.00 12.95
N GLY A 259 13.62 33.85 12.21
CA GLY A 259 13.64 35.30 12.37
C GLY A 259 13.04 35.82 13.68
N LEU A 260 12.40 34.95 14.48
CA LEU A 260 11.85 35.29 15.80
C LEU A 260 12.78 34.88 16.96
N LEU A 261 13.96 34.33 16.67
CA LEU A 261 14.94 33.96 17.69
C LEU A 261 15.61 35.19 18.34
N LYS A 262 16.24 34.98 19.51
CA LYS A 262 16.89 36.04 20.30
C LYS A 262 17.99 36.81 19.54
N ASP A 263 18.68 36.16 18.60
CA ASP A 263 19.67 36.76 17.69
C ASP A 263 19.27 36.46 16.24
N PRO A 264 18.31 37.23 15.67
CA PRO A 264 17.72 36.92 14.38
C PRO A 264 18.69 37.19 13.23
N GLU A 265 19.59 38.17 13.36
CA GLU A 265 20.56 38.52 12.31
C GLU A 265 21.55 37.37 12.07
N MET A 266 22.20 36.88 13.13
CA MET A 266 23.13 35.76 13.03
C MET A 266 22.43 34.46 12.62
N ALA A 267 21.22 34.21 13.16
CA ALA A 267 20.41 33.05 12.83
C ALA A 267 20.01 33.03 11.35
N LEU A 268 19.50 34.14 10.82
CA LEU A 268 19.08 34.25 9.43
C LEU A 268 20.26 34.21 8.47
N ALA A 269 21.38 34.87 8.79
CA ALA A 269 22.57 34.88 7.95
C ALA A 269 23.17 33.47 7.80
N SER A 270 23.36 32.76 8.92
CA SER A 270 23.88 31.38 8.89
C SER A 270 22.90 30.38 8.27
N LEU A 271 21.60 30.54 8.53
CA LEU A 271 20.56 29.71 7.91
C LEU A 271 20.48 29.92 6.39
N SER A 272 20.60 31.17 5.92
CA SER A 272 20.59 31.50 4.48
C SER A 272 21.71 30.81 3.72
N VAL A 273 22.93 30.78 4.29
CA VAL A 273 24.07 30.03 3.71
C VAL A 273 23.77 28.52 3.66
N CYS A 274 23.30 27.94 4.77
CA CYS A 274 22.92 26.52 4.82
C CYS A 274 21.81 26.18 3.81
N MET A 275 20.79 27.03 3.69
CA MET A 275 19.68 26.86 2.75
C MET A 275 20.14 26.98 1.30
N THR A 276 21.10 27.86 1.00
CA THR A 276 21.68 27.99 -0.34
C THR A 276 22.43 26.72 -0.73
N ILE A 277 23.27 26.18 0.16
CA ILE A 277 23.96 24.89 -0.05
C ILE A 277 22.92 23.77 -0.23
N SER A 278 21.89 23.72 0.62
CA SER A 278 20.81 22.74 0.51
C SER A 278 20.04 22.86 -0.80
N GLY A 279 19.78 24.07 -1.29
CA GLY A 279 19.09 24.33 -2.56
C GLY A 279 19.82 23.73 -3.75
N TRP A 280 21.15 23.85 -3.80
CA TRP A 280 21.97 23.24 -4.87
C TRP A 280 21.87 21.72 -4.87
N VAL A 281 21.98 21.08 -3.71
CA VAL A 281 21.86 19.62 -3.59
C VAL A 281 20.44 19.17 -3.88
N PHE A 282 19.44 19.95 -3.47
CA PHE A 282 18.04 19.68 -3.75
C PHE A 282 17.75 19.65 -5.26
N MET A 283 18.36 20.52 -6.07
CA MET A 283 18.21 20.46 -7.55
C MET A 283 18.71 19.13 -8.13
N ILE A 284 19.74 18.53 -7.54
CA ILE A 284 20.20 17.19 -7.91
C ILE A 284 19.11 16.16 -7.58
N SER A 285 18.57 16.20 -6.36
CA SER A 285 17.47 15.32 -5.94
C SER A 285 16.23 15.46 -6.82
N VAL A 286 15.89 16.67 -7.27
CA VAL A 286 14.78 16.91 -8.21
C VAL A 286 15.05 16.29 -9.59
N GLY A 287 16.30 16.28 -10.05
CA GLY A 287 16.68 15.54 -11.26
C GLY A 287 16.48 14.03 -11.12
N PHE A 288 16.81 13.45 -9.95
CA PHE A 288 16.52 12.05 -9.65
C PHE A 288 15.02 11.76 -9.47
N ASN A 289 14.27 12.71 -8.91
CA ASN A 289 12.81 12.65 -8.83
C ASN A 289 12.20 12.46 -10.23
N ALA A 290 12.58 13.29 -11.20
CA ALA A 290 12.09 13.18 -12.57
C ALA A 290 12.46 11.83 -13.20
N ALA A 291 13.71 11.38 -13.04
CA ALA A 291 14.15 10.08 -13.55
C ALA A 291 13.38 8.90 -12.94
N ALA A 292 13.17 8.93 -11.62
CA ALA A 292 12.39 7.92 -10.91
C ALA A 292 10.93 7.90 -11.39
N SER A 293 10.32 9.07 -11.52
CA SER A 293 8.94 9.26 -11.96
C SER A 293 8.72 8.69 -13.36
N VAL A 294 9.56 9.06 -14.33
CA VAL A 294 9.53 8.52 -15.71
C VAL A 294 9.74 7.01 -15.74
N ARG A 295 10.74 6.51 -15.02
CA ARG A 295 11.07 5.08 -15.08
C ARG A 295 9.95 4.23 -14.49
N VAL A 296 9.39 4.64 -13.36
CA VAL A 296 8.29 3.95 -12.69
C VAL A 296 7.01 4.03 -13.50
N SER A 297 6.64 5.20 -14.02
CA SER A 297 5.43 5.37 -14.82
C SER A 297 5.48 4.57 -16.13
N ASN A 298 6.62 4.55 -16.82
CA ASN A 298 6.81 3.77 -18.04
C ASN A 298 6.70 2.26 -17.76
N GLU A 299 7.36 1.75 -16.72
CA GLU A 299 7.28 0.32 -16.38
C GLU A 299 5.89 -0.10 -15.89
N LEU A 300 5.19 0.78 -15.16
CA LEU A 300 3.79 0.53 -14.78
C LEU A 300 2.87 0.54 -15.99
N GLY A 301 3.03 1.51 -16.91
CA GLY A 301 2.29 1.57 -18.17
C GLY A 301 2.51 0.34 -19.06
N ALA A 302 3.73 -0.21 -19.06
CA ALA A 302 4.09 -1.41 -19.79
C ALA A 302 3.60 -2.72 -19.12
N GLY A 303 2.97 -2.65 -17.94
CA GLY A 303 2.51 -3.82 -17.19
C GLY A 303 3.64 -4.59 -16.49
N ASN A 304 4.76 -3.93 -16.17
CA ASN A 304 5.96 -4.52 -15.57
C ASN A 304 6.21 -4.06 -14.12
N PRO A 305 5.33 -4.37 -13.15
CA PRO A 305 5.42 -3.85 -11.77
C PRO A 305 6.70 -4.28 -11.03
N LYS A 306 7.30 -5.43 -11.40
CA LYS A 306 8.59 -5.88 -10.83
C LYS A 306 9.76 -5.02 -11.29
N SER A 307 9.75 -4.61 -12.57
CA SER A 307 10.76 -3.73 -13.15
C SER A 307 10.64 -2.33 -12.53
N ALA A 308 9.41 -1.83 -12.35
CA ALA A 308 9.15 -0.61 -11.61
C ALA A 308 9.68 -0.69 -10.16
N ALA A 309 9.41 -1.77 -9.44
CA ALA A 309 9.92 -1.96 -8.07
C ALA A 309 11.44 -2.02 -7.99
N PHE A 310 12.08 -2.69 -8.95
CA PHE A 310 13.54 -2.73 -9.06
C PHE A 310 14.11 -1.34 -9.33
N SER A 311 13.48 -0.58 -10.23
CA SER A 311 13.86 0.80 -10.57
C SER A 311 13.83 1.70 -9.35
N VAL A 312 12.79 1.61 -8.50
CA VAL A 312 12.69 2.35 -7.22
C VAL A 312 13.88 2.09 -6.31
N VAL A 313 14.27 0.81 -6.14
CA VAL A 313 15.40 0.46 -5.28
C VAL A 313 16.71 1.03 -5.86
N VAL A 314 16.94 0.86 -7.16
CA VAL A 314 18.19 1.31 -7.80
C VAL A 314 18.31 2.83 -7.76
N VAL A 315 17.25 3.58 -8.10
CA VAL A 315 17.28 5.05 -8.11
C VAL A 315 17.43 5.63 -6.70
N THR A 316 16.77 5.04 -5.70
CA THR A 316 16.89 5.48 -4.30
C THR A 316 18.30 5.24 -3.75
N VAL A 317 18.90 4.07 -4.05
CA VAL A 317 20.27 3.75 -3.63
C VAL A 317 21.28 4.68 -4.33
N LEU A 318 21.10 4.93 -5.63
CA LEU A 318 21.98 5.82 -6.38
C LEU A 318 21.93 7.26 -5.84
N SER A 319 20.73 7.79 -5.58
CA SER A 319 20.55 9.12 -4.99
C SER A 319 21.13 9.21 -3.58
N PHE A 320 20.92 8.19 -2.74
CA PHE A 320 21.51 8.13 -1.40
C PHE A 320 23.04 8.12 -1.43
N ILE A 321 23.66 7.34 -2.33
CA ILE A 321 25.12 7.30 -2.47
C ILE A 321 25.65 8.67 -2.88
N LEU A 322 25.01 9.32 -3.85
CA LEU A 322 25.45 10.64 -4.31
C LEU A 322 25.28 11.70 -3.21
N ALA A 323 24.13 11.72 -2.53
CA ALA A 323 23.88 12.62 -1.41
C ALA A 323 24.88 12.39 -0.26
N ALA A 324 25.20 11.14 0.06
CA ALA A 324 26.21 10.81 1.06
C ALA A 324 27.62 11.30 0.67
N ILE A 325 28.01 11.16 -0.61
CA ILE A 325 29.28 11.70 -1.12
C ILE A 325 29.31 13.21 -0.96
N ILE A 326 28.25 13.90 -1.39
CA ILE A 326 28.15 15.37 -1.30
C ILE A 326 28.19 15.82 0.17
N SER A 327 27.46 15.16 1.06
CA SER A 327 27.47 15.44 2.50
C SER A 327 28.85 15.26 3.13
N ILE A 328 29.59 14.21 2.74
CA ILE A 328 30.98 13.99 3.21
C ILE A 328 31.89 15.11 2.74
N VAL A 329 31.76 15.54 1.48
CA VAL A 329 32.53 16.67 0.93
C VAL A 329 32.23 17.96 1.69
N ILE A 330 30.95 18.27 1.93
CA ILE A 330 30.54 19.47 2.67
C ILE A 330 31.04 19.42 4.13
N LEU A 331 30.99 18.26 4.79
CA LEU A 331 31.57 18.09 6.13
C LEU A 331 33.07 18.32 6.16
N PHE A 332 33.79 17.82 5.14
CA PHE A 332 35.22 17.99 5.03
C PHE A 332 35.62 19.46 4.85
N PHE A 333 34.82 20.23 4.10
CA PHE A 333 35.04 21.66 3.85
C PHE A 333 34.24 22.60 4.77
N ARG A 334 33.69 22.10 5.89
CA ARG A 334 32.76 22.86 6.76
C ARG A 334 33.29 24.22 7.24
N ASP A 335 34.60 24.31 7.44
CA ASP A 335 35.25 25.51 7.98
C ASP A 335 35.57 26.53 6.89
N TYR A 336 35.44 26.18 5.61
CA TYR A 336 35.81 27.02 4.46
C TYR A 336 34.65 27.32 3.51
N ILE A 337 33.67 26.43 3.41
CA ILE A 337 32.60 26.54 2.40
C ILE A 337 31.71 27.78 2.57
N SER A 338 31.55 28.26 3.80
CA SER A 338 30.77 29.46 4.13
C SER A 338 31.43 30.75 3.63
N TYR A 339 32.77 30.79 3.52
CA TYR A 339 33.50 31.97 3.05
C TYR A 339 33.26 32.30 1.57
N ILE A 340 32.67 31.37 0.80
CA ILE A 340 32.19 31.66 -0.55
C ILE A 340 30.99 32.62 -0.51
N TYR A 341 30.23 32.63 0.59
CA TYR A 341 28.97 33.36 0.73
C TYR A 341 29.06 34.53 1.71
N THR A 342 29.98 34.51 2.67
CA THR A 342 30.15 35.57 3.68
C THR A 342 31.62 35.89 3.91
N GLY A 343 31.93 37.17 4.14
CA GLY A 343 33.25 37.61 4.61
C GLY A 343 33.36 37.70 6.14
N GLY A 344 32.26 37.46 6.88
CA GLY A 344 32.23 37.58 8.34
C GLY A 344 32.57 36.27 9.05
N ASP A 345 33.61 36.32 9.90
CA ASP A 345 34.09 35.16 10.65
C ASP A 345 33.03 34.57 11.60
N ASP A 346 32.18 35.42 12.20
CA ASP A 346 31.12 34.96 13.10
C ASP A 346 30.07 34.12 12.39
N VAL A 347 29.64 34.55 11.19
CA VAL A 347 28.69 33.81 10.35
C VAL A 347 29.34 32.53 9.84
N ALA A 348 30.62 32.59 9.44
CA ALA A 348 31.35 31.41 8.97
C ALA A 348 31.49 30.35 10.07
N ALA A 349 31.80 30.75 11.31
CA ALA A 349 31.86 29.87 12.47
C ALA A 349 30.49 29.27 12.83
N ALA A 350 29.42 30.08 12.75
CA ALA A 350 28.06 29.59 12.94
C ALA A 350 27.67 28.53 11.90
N VAL A 351 27.96 28.76 10.62
CA VAL A 351 27.71 27.78 9.54
C VAL A 351 28.54 26.52 9.73
N SER A 352 29.82 26.62 10.10
CA SER A 352 30.66 25.44 10.40
C SER A 352 30.04 24.59 11.52
N LYS A 353 29.54 25.22 12.58
CA LYS A 353 28.85 24.55 13.69
C LYS A 353 27.54 23.87 13.26
N LEU A 354 26.82 24.44 12.30
CA LEU A 354 25.59 23.88 11.73
C LEU A 354 25.83 22.79 10.68
N THR A 355 27.01 22.77 10.06
CA THR A 355 27.34 21.90 8.93
C THR A 355 27.14 20.39 9.20
N PRO A 356 27.44 19.84 10.40
CA PRO A 356 27.09 18.44 10.71
C PRO A 356 25.61 18.12 10.60
N LEU A 357 24.74 19.05 11.02
CA LEU A 357 23.30 18.89 10.89
C LEU A 357 22.88 19.03 9.42
N LEU A 358 23.41 20.04 8.72
CA LEU A 358 23.19 20.21 7.29
C LEU A 358 23.57 18.95 6.50
N ALA A 359 24.71 18.33 6.79
CA ALA A 359 25.14 17.12 6.10
C ALA A 359 24.17 15.93 6.27
N LEU A 360 23.56 15.81 7.45
CA LEU A 360 22.51 14.82 7.69
C LEU A 360 21.23 15.17 6.92
N THR A 361 20.82 16.44 6.94
CA THR A 361 19.69 16.95 6.16
C THR A 361 19.87 16.66 4.67
N LEU A 362 21.06 16.88 4.12
CA LEU A 362 21.38 16.63 2.71
C LEU A 362 21.22 15.15 2.32
N ILE A 363 21.56 14.21 3.21
CA ILE A 363 21.36 12.77 2.97
C ILE A 363 19.86 12.45 2.90
N LEU A 364 19.07 12.99 3.82
CA LEU A 364 17.64 12.75 3.91
C LEU A 364 16.88 13.40 2.74
N ASN A 365 17.23 14.64 2.41
CA ASN A 365 16.78 15.36 1.21
C ASN A 365 17.30 14.73 -0.10
N GLY A 366 18.27 13.82 -0.04
CA GLY A 366 18.66 12.97 -1.15
C GLY A 366 17.67 11.85 -1.45
N ILE A 367 16.93 11.38 -0.45
CA ILE A 367 15.98 10.25 -0.58
C ILE A 367 14.56 10.76 -0.82
N GLN A 368 14.11 11.73 -0.03
CA GLN A 368 12.70 12.13 0.02
C GLN A 368 12.14 12.59 -1.35
N PRO A 369 12.82 13.46 -2.12
CA PRO A 369 12.32 13.86 -3.43
C PRO A 369 12.24 12.70 -4.42
N VAL A 370 13.14 11.72 -4.33
CA VAL A 370 13.10 10.53 -5.20
C VAL A 370 11.85 9.70 -4.92
N LEU A 371 11.50 9.51 -3.64
CA LEU A 371 10.27 8.81 -3.26
C LEU A 371 9.01 9.59 -3.65
N SER A 372 9.03 10.93 -3.57
CA SER A 372 7.97 11.77 -4.15
C SER A 372 7.82 11.54 -5.66
N GLY A 373 8.93 11.45 -6.40
CA GLY A 373 8.94 11.11 -7.83
C GLY A 373 8.35 9.74 -8.13
N VAL A 374 8.66 8.72 -7.30
CA VAL A 374 8.04 7.39 -7.41
C VAL A 374 6.53 7.46 -7.19
N ALA A 375 6.07 8.25 -6.22
CA ALA A 375 4.65 8.42 -5.96
C ALA A 375 3.92 9.15 -7.09
N VAL A 376 4.56 10.14 -7.71
CA VAL A 376 4.08 10.78 -8.95
C VAL A 376 3.98 9.74 -10.07
N GLY A 377 5.03 8.95 -10.33
CA GLY A 377 4.99 7.91 -11.37
C GLY A 377 3.91 6.85 -11.15
N CYS A 378 3.57 6.57 -9.89
CA CYS A 378 2.48 5.67 -9.49
C CYS A 378 1.08 6.32 -9.48
N GLY A 379 0.98 7.66 -9.57
CA GLY A 379 -0.28 8.40 -9.49
C GLY A 379 -0.86 8.55 -8.07
N TRP A 380 -0.03 8.58 -7.02
CA TRP A 380 -0.49 8.68 -5.62
C TRP A 380 -0.33 10.07 -4.99
N GLN A 381 -0.27 11.11 -5.82
CA GLN A 381 -0.02 12.50 -5.38
C GLN A 381 -0.96 12.94 -4.25
N ALA A 382 -2.25 12.62 -4.31
CA ALA A 382 -3.20 12.96 -3.25
C ALA A 382 -2.87 12.31 -1.90
N PHE A 383 -2.45 11.04 -1.88
CA PHE A 383 -2.03 10.36 -0.65
C PHE A 383 -0.79 11.03 -0.05
N VAL A 384 0.19 11.35 -0.89
CA VAL A 384 1.42 12.03 -0.44
C VAL A 384 1.11 13.42 0.10
N ALA A 385 0.19 14.16 -0.54
CA ALA A 385 -0.23 15.46 -0.03
C ALA A 385 -0.77 15.37 1.41
N TYR A 386 -1.61 14.39 1.73
CA TYR A 386 -2.09 14.18 3.11
C TYR A 386 -0.97 13.83 4.08
N VAL A 387 0.00 13.00 3.66
CA VAL A 387 1.16 12.65 4.49
C VAL A 387 2.04 13.89 4.74
N ASN A 388 2.27 14.73 3.71
CA ASN A 388 3.04 15.96 3.84
C ASN A 388 2.38 16.95 4.80
N VAL A 389 1.05 17.12 4.75
CA VAL A 389 0.32 17.95 5.73
C VAL A 389 0.57 17.45 7.16
N GLY A 390 0.40 16.14 7.39
CA GLY A 390 0.62 15.56 8.71
C GLY A 390 2.06 15.70 9.21
N CYS A 391 3.05 15.42 8.35
CA CYS A 391 4.45 15.44 8.77
C CYS A 391 4.97 16.87 8.93
N TYR A 392 4.79 17.75 7.94
CA TYR A 392 5.37 19.09 7.97
C TYR A 392 4.61 20.06 8.87
N TYR A 393 3.27 20.07 8.79
CA TYR A 393 2.47 21.11 9.42
C TYR A 393 1.95 20.73 10.80
N VAL A 394 1.61 19.46 11.01
CA VAL A 394 1.08 18.99 12.31
C VAL A 394 2.21 18.57 13.26
N VAL A 395 3.32 18.03 12.74
CA VAL A 395 4.45 17.56 13.56
C VAL A 395 5.65 18.51 13.45
N GLY A 396 6.17 18.75 12.25
CA GLY A 396 7.41 19.49 12.01
C GLY A 396 7.40 20.93 12.53
N ILE A 397 6.37 21.72 12.18
CA ILE A 397 6.26 23.12 12.64
C ILE A 397 6.15 23.22 14.18
N PRO A 398 5.21 22.53 14.86
CA PRO A 398 5.13 22.59 16.32
C PRO A 398 6.38 22.09 17.04
N LEU A 399 6.99 21.01 16.56
CA LEU A 399 8.24 20.49 17.10
C LEU A 399 9.38 21.50 16.92
N GLY A 400 9.44 22.13 15.75
CA GLY A 400 10.40 23.20 15.46
C GLY A 400 10.29 24.38 16.41
N CYS A 401 9.06 24.84 16.65
CA CYS A 401 8.78 25.89 17.63
C CYS A 401 9.21 25.47 19.05
N LEU A 402 8.91 24.23 19.45
CA LEU A 402 9.29 23.71 20.76
C LEU A 402 10.82 23.68 20.92
N LEU A 403 11.55 23.14 19.94
CA LEU A 403 13.01 23.07 19.96
C LEU A 403 13.68 24.45 19.92
N GLY A 404 13.12 25.38 19.13
CA GLY A 404 13.64 26.72 18.99
C GLY A 404 13.44 27.63 20.19
N PHE A 405 12.23 27.68 20.73
CA PHE A 405 11.88 28.64 21.78
C PHE A 405 11.97 28.06 23.19
N TYR A 406 11.60 26.79 23.39
CA TYR A 406 11.58 26.19 24.73
C TYR A 406 12.94 25.60 25.13
N PHE A 407 13.63 24.95 24.18
CA PHE A 407 14.95 24.33 24.43
C PHE A 407 16.14 25.23 24.08
N ASP A 408 15.92 26.48 23.64
CA ASP A 408 16.95 27.46 23.30
C ASP A 408 18.02 26.94 22.30
N LEU A 409 17.64 26.04 21.39
CA LEU A 409 18.58 25.44 20.41
C LEU A 409 18.97 26.41 19.27
N GLY A 410 18.42 27.63 19.22
CA GLY A 410 18.77 28.67 18.24
C GLY A 410 18.49 28.23 16.79
N ALA A 411 19.18 28.76 15.77
CA ALA A 411 18.92 28.36 14.37
C ALA A 411 19.20 26.87 14.06
N ALA A 412 19.84 26.14 14.98
CA ALA A 412 20.23 24.75 14.77
C ALA A 412 19.04 23.79 14.64
N TRP A 413 17.87 24.12 15.20
CA TRP A 413 16.70 23.24 15.09
C TRP A 413 16.09 23.25 13.68
N VAL A 414 16.25 24.32 12.89
CA VAL A 414 15.73 24.38 11.51
C VAL A 414 16.42 23.33 10.64
N THR A 415 17.73 23.13 10.84
CA THR A 415 18.47 21.99 10.24
C THR A 415 18.13 20.64 10.89
N GLN A 416 17.55 20.63 12.09
CA GLN A 416 17.27 19.44 12.91
C GLN A 416 15.91 18.79 12.63
N ASN A 417 14.88 19.58 12.26
CA ASN A 417 13.59 19.04 11.79
C ASN A 417 13.72 18.27 10.47
N ALA A 418 14.75 18.59 9.68
CA ALA A 418 15.07 17.84 8.47
C ALA A 418 16.03 16.65 8.73
N GLY A 419 16.37 16.34 9.98
CA GLY A 419 17.15 15.16 10.32
C GLY A 419 17.66 15.10 11.75
N HIS A 420 17.16 14.15 12.54
CA HIS A 420 18.01 13.54 13.58
C HIS A 420 17.57 12.15 14.07
N MET A 421 18.51 11.20 14.06
CA MET A 421 18.46 9.90 14.78
C MET A 421 19.83 9.55 15.39
N GLU A 422 20.57 10.49 15.99
CA GLU A 422 21.88 10.14 16.59
C GLU A 422 22.26 10.94 17.84
N ARG A 423 21.66 10.59 18.99
CA ARG A 423 22.29 10.71 20.32
C ARG A 423 21.78 9.63 21.27
N TYR A 424 22.32 8.40 21.16
CA TYR A 424 22.33 7.44 22.27
C TYR A 424 23.45 6.39 22.12
N ASP A 425 24.70 6.83 21.95
CA ASP A 425 25.84 5.92 22.16
C ASP A 425 27.09 6.68 22.66
N ARG A 426 26.99 7.25 23.86
CA ARG A 426 28.15 7.49 24.72
C ARG A 426 27.68 7.80 26.14
N ARG A 427 28.17 7.01 27.09
CA ARG A 427 27.93 7.03 28.56
C ARG A 427 26.78 6.12 29.05
N HIS A 428 27.02 4.81 29.00
CA HIS A 428 26.92 3.95 30.18
C HIS A 428 27.86 2.76 29.99
N LEU A 429 29.15 3.04 30.20
CA LEU A 429 30.17 2.05 30.47
C LEU A 429 30.76 2.41 31.84
N TYR A 430 30.85 1.40 32.70
CA TYR A 430 31.41 1.37 34.07
C TYR A 430 30.47 1.73 35.24
N ALA A 431 29.75 0.69 35.67
CA ALA A 431 29.54 0.28 37.07
C ALA A 431 29.07 -1.19 36.98
N ASP A 432 29.57 -2.22 37.65
CA ASP A 432 30.68 -2.44 38.59
C ASP A 432 30.99 -3.96 38.53
N ARG A 433 32.14 -4.37 39.08
CA ARG A 433 32.82 -5.69 38.97
C ARG A 433 32.20 -6.87 39.76
N ASP A 434 32.17 -8.05 39.10
CA ASP A 434 32.69 -9.41 39.47
C ASP A 434 32.25 -10.14 40.78
N PRO A 435 32.54 -11.46 41.03
CA PRO A 435 32.65 -12.66 40.16
C PRO A 435 31.87 -13.91 40.69
N GLY A 436 31.76 -14.99 39.90
CA GLY A 436 31.37 -16.31 40.43
C GLY A 436 31.43 -17.51 39.46
N VAL A 437 32.59 -18.21 39.45
CA VAL A 437 32.84 -19.69 39.37
C VAL A 437 32.06 -20.52 38.32
N GLY A 438 32.63 -21.39 37.47
CA GLY A 438 33.95 -22.02 37.38
C GLY A 438 34.01 -23.07 36.24
N TYR A 439 35.24 -23.53 35.98
CA TYR A 439 35.76 -24.53 35.02
C TYR A 439 34.97 -25.84 34.76
N ARG A 440 35.05 -26.37 33.53
CA ARG A 440 35.81 -27.62 33.20
C ARG A 440 35.77 -28.00 31.70
N GLU A 441 36.97 -28.11 31.12
CA GLU A 441 37.31 -28.90 29.91
C GLU A 441 37.71 -30.34 30.30
N ASP A 442 37.99 -31.17 29.27
CA ASP A 442 38.53 -32.55 29.22
C ASP A 442 37.47 -33.67 29.05
N ARG A 443 37.58 -34.71 28.19
CA ARG A 443 38.71 -35.28 27.40
C ARG A 443 38.24 -36.45 26.47
N LEU A 444 39.14 -36.87 25.55
CA LEU A 444 39.34 -38.20 24.88
C LEU A 444 38.41 -38.57 23.71
N GLU A 445 38.82 -38.77 22.44
CA GLU A 445 39.98 -39.41 21.76
C GLU A 445 39.94 -40.95 21.70
N GLN A 446 39.61 -41.55 20.54
CA GLN A 446 40.48 -42.44 19.71
C GLN A 446 39.74 -43.46 18.80
N ARG A 447 40.24 -43.52 17.54
CA ARG A 447 40.45 -44.66 16.58
C ARG A 447 39.22 -45.49 16.12
N GLY A 448 39.02 -45.88 14.85
CA GLY A 448 39.76 -45.89 13.56
C GLY A 448 39.15 -47.02 12.69
N GLY A 449 39.13 -47.08 11.35
CA GLY A 449 39.63 -46.24 10.26
C GLY A 449 39.36 -46.88 8.86
N ARG A 450 39.88 -46.23 7.80
CA ARG A 450 40.06 -46.65 6.36
C ARG A 450 38.78 -46.87 5.54
N SER A 451 38.65 -46.52 4.25
CA SER A 451 39.49 -45.98 3.16
C SER A 451 38.49 -45.68 2.01
N LYS A 452 38.50 -44.55 1.30
CA LYS A 452 39.16 -44.36 -0.02
C LYS A 452 38.83 -42.96 -0.58
N GLU A 453 39.87 -42.34 -1.14
CA GLU A 453 39.94 -41.34 -2.24
C GLU A 453 39.23 -39.99 -2.06
N LYS A 454 39.93 -38.86 -1.85
CA LYS A 454 40.99 -38.11 -2.59
C LYS A 454 40.38 -36.81 -3.16
N ILE A 455 40.69 -35.68 -2.53
CA ILE A 455 41.46 -34.52 -3.10
C ILE A 455 40.52 -33.51 -3.80
N GLU A 456 40.43 -32.22 -3.46
CA GLU A 456 41.39 -31.31 -2.81
C GLU A 456 40.64 -30.07 -2.26
N GLN A 457 40.92 -29.69 -1.01
CA GLN A 457 40.86 -28.29 -0.60
C GLN A 457 41.82 -28.06 0.59
N VAL A 458 42.63 -27.00 0.45
CA VAL A 458 43.26 -26.16 1.50
C VAL A 458 44.67 -26.50 2.03
N GLY A 459 45.56 -25.51 1.89
CA GLY A 459 46.58 -25.09 2.87
C GLY A 459 46.99 -23.63 2.56
N ARG A 460 46.58 -22.62 3.34
CA ARG A 460 47.25 -22.01 4.53
C ARG A 460 48.54 -21.25 4.18
N GLN A 461 48.90 -20.08 4.75
CA GLN A 461 48.65 -19.60 6.11
C GLN A 461 48.99 -18.09 6.27
N GLN A 462 48.22 -17.43 7.16
CA GLN A 462 48.56 -16.37 8.15
C GLN A 462 49.47 -15.17 7.79
N ASP A 463 48.94 -13.94 7.94
CA ASP A 463 49.08 -13.18 9.20
C ASP A 463 48.09 -12.01 9.37
N ALA A 464 47.92 -11.57 10.62
CA ALA A 464 46.75 -10.91 11.18
C ALA A 464 46.75 -9.35 11.17
N SER A 465 45.57 -8.72 11.11
CA SER A 465 45.19 -7.59 11.99
C SER A 465 43.72 -7.15 11.89
N ILE A 466 43.10 -7.02 13.07
CA ILE A 466 42.03 -6.08 13.47
C ILE A 466 40.58 -6.30 12.98
N SER A 467 39.69 -6.07 13.95
CA SER A 467 38.38 -6.65 14.18
C SER A 467 37.18 -5.88 13.59
N ARG A 468 36.19 -6.69 13.13
CA ARG A 468 34.71 -6.50 13.08
C ARG A 468 34.07 -5.63 11.97
N PRO A 469 33.16 -6.22 11.17
CA PRO A 469 32.08 -5.51 10.49
C PRO A 469 30.70 -6.00 10.96
N ARG A 470 30.14 -5.39 12.01
CA ARG A 470 28.72 -5.61 12.41
C ARG A 470 27.75 -4.66 11.69
N MET A 471 28.22 -3.51 11.21
CA MET A 471 27.40 -2.49 10.53
C MET A 471 27.10 -2.83 9.06
N LYS A 472 28.06 -3.42 8.33
CA LYS A 472 27.82 -3.95 6.97
C LYS A 472 26.77 -5.06 6.94
N ARG A 473 26.73 -5.89 7.99
CA ARG A 473 25.75 -6.99 8.10
C ARG A 473 24.35 -6.49 8.42
N TRP A 474 24.22 -5.35 9.12
CA TRP A 474 22.93 -4.73 9.44
C TRP A 474 22.34 -3.95 8.25
N ILE A 475 23.18 -3.22 7.51
CA ILE A 475 22.79 -2.52 6.27
C ILE A 475 22.42 -3.53 5.18
N LEU A 476 23.22 -4.60 4.97
CA LEU A 476 22.81 -5.69 4.06
C LEU A 476 21.55 -6.40 4.54
N TYR A 477 21.33 -6.56 5.85
CA TYR A 477 20.13 -7.21 6.37
C TYR A 477 18.87 -6.34 6.18
N MET A 478 18.95 -5.01 6.31
CA MET A 478 17.82 -4.12 5.98
C MET A 478 17.55 -4.04 4.48
N ILE A 479 18.59 -3.97 3.65
CA ILE A 479 18.44 -3.97 2.19
C ILE A 479 17.89 -5.34 1.73
N ASN A 480 18.40 -6.45 2.25
CA ASN A 480 18.01 -7.78 1.77
C ASN A 480 16.65 -8.25 2.34
N ARG A 481 16.20 -7.79 3.51
CA ARG A 481 14.91 -8.20 4.09
C ARG A 481 13.73 -7.37 3.58
N ASN A 482 13.94 -6.11 3.19
CA ASN A 482 12.91 -5.24 2.61
C ASN A 482 12.90 -5.18 1.08
N VAL A 483 13.94 -5.68 0.38
CA VAL A 483 13.94 -5.81 -1.09
C VAL A 483 13.52 -7.22 -1.54
N VAL A 484 13.62 -8.23 -0.66
CA VAL A 484 13.30 -9.64 -0.99
C VAL A 484 11.90 -10.09 -0.51
N ARG A 485 11.27 -9.41 0.46
CA ARG A 485 9.93 -9.80 0.98
C ARG A 485 8.73 -8.98 0.47
N SER A 486 8.93 -7.95 -0.34
CA SER A 486 7.88 -7.00 -0.77
C SER A 486 7.74 -6.90 -2.30
N GLN A 487 8.01 -7.97 -3.05
CA GLN A 487 8.02 -7.94 -4.51
C GLN A 487 6.65 -7.97 -5.21
N VAL A 488 5.53 -7.86 -4.47
CA VAL A 488 4.17 -8.04 -5.06
C VAL A 488 3.21 -6.87 -4.78
N ASP A 489 3.63 -5.82 -4.06
CA ASP A 489 2.76 -4.66 -3.84
C ASP A 489 3.59 -3.37 -3.78
N LEU A 490 4.14 -2.98 -4.93
CA LEU A 490 4.90 -1.73 -5.10
C LEU A 490 4.15 -0.54 -4.49
N PRO A 491 2.84 -0.36 -4.77
CA PRO A 491 1.79 -0.36 -3.76
C PRO A 491 2.07 0.20 -2.37
N LYS A 492 1.99 -0.78 -1.47
CA LYS A 492 2.07 -0.67 -0.03
C LYS A 492 3.51 -0.48 0.40
N MET A 493 4.49 -1.06 -0.33
CA MET A 493 5.90 -0.91 0.00
C MET A 493 6.32 0.57 -0.10
N CYS A 494 6.03 1.24 -1.21
CA CYS A 494 6.38 2.65 -1.40
C CYS A 494 5.57 3.58 -0.49
N LYS A 495 4.27 3.33 -0.25
CA LYS A 495 3.48 4.14 0.70
C LYS A 495 3.99 4.02 2.14
N VAL A 496 4.36 2.83 2.57
CA VAL A 496 4.93 2.59 3.90
C VAL A 496 6.34 3.16 3.99
N HIS A 497 7.19 2.98 2.98
CA HIS A 497 8.53 3.59 2.97
C HIS A 497 8.47 5.12 2.94
N LEU A 498 7.59 5.70 2.11
CA LEU A 498 7.39 7.14 2.06
C LEU A 498 6.87 7.67 3.39
N PHE A 499 5.85 7.03 3.98
CA PHE A 499 5.37 7.39 5.32
C PHE A 499 6.46 7.26 6.37
N ILE A 500 7.21 6.15 6.40
CA ILE A 500 8.31 5.95 7.36
C ILE A 500 9.40 7.00 7.15
N VAL A 501 9.82 7.29 5.92
CA VAL A 501 10.87 8.29 5.65
C VAL A 501 10.38 9.68 6.06
N GLN A 502 9.18 10.10 5.64
CA GLN A 502 8.62 11.41 6.02
C GLN A 502 8.43 11.54 7.54
N PHE A 503 8.00 10.47 8.21
CA PHE A 503 7.69 10.46 9.65
C PHE A 503 8.94 10.25 10.53
N THR A 504 9.97 9.55 10.03
CA THR A 504 11.27 9.33 10.72
C THR A 504 12.18 10.55 10.60
N ILE A 505 12.02 11.35 9.54
CA ILE A 505 12.72 12.64 9.42
C ILE A 505 12.22 13.64 10.50
N GLU A 506 10.92 13.60 10.85
CA GLU A 506 10.26 14.65 11.63
C GLU A 506 10.01 14.33 13.14
N ILE A 507 10.41 13.17 13.67
CA ILE A 507 10.25 12.85 15.11
C ILE A 507 11.55 12.37 15.78
N PRO A 508 12.02 13.06 16.83
CA PRO A 508 12.75 12.47 17.94
C PRO A 508 11.81 12.23 19.14
N TYR A 509 11.97 11.07 19.78
CA TYR A 509 11.08 10.49 20.78
C TYR A 509 10.86 11.34 22.05
N PHE A 510 9.59 11.58 22.39
CA PHE A 510 9.10 12.07 23.68
C PHE A 510 9.17 10.93 24.72
N ARG A 511 10.32 10.71 25.36
CA ARG A 511 10.44 10.04 26.68
C ARG A 511 11.90 10.05 27.16
N SER A 512 12.31 11.14 27.79
CA SER A 512 13.34 11.21 28.85
C SER A 512 13.85 12.65 29.02
N ALA A 513 12.99 13.56 29.49
CA ALA A 513 13.43 14.87 29.96
C ALA A 513 12.49 15.34 31.07
N ILE A 514 12.57 14.69 32.23
CA ILE A 514 12.21 15.32 33.51
C ILE A 514 13.53 15.43 34.27
N PRO A 515 14.12 16.63 34.38
CA PRO A 515 15.19 16.83 35.34
C PRO A 515 14.58 16.75 36.74
N ALA A 516 15.01 15.75 37.50
CA ALA A 516 14.78 15.70 38.94
C ALA A 516 15.72 16.71 39.62
N SER A 517 15.17 17.84 40.10
CA SER A 517 15.53 18.45 41.39
C SER A 517 14.83 19.79 41.57
N GLN A 518 13.86 19.85 42.49
CA GLN A 518 13.90 20.78 43.62
C GLN A 518 12.82 20.37 44.62
N ALA A 519 13.29 19.89 45.77
CA ALA A 519 12.49 19.62 46.95
C ALA A 519 12.24 20.93 47.71
N ARG A 520 11.04 21.09 48.29
CA ARG A 520 10.81 21.66 49.63
C ARG A 520 9.39 21.37 50.13
N ASP A 521 9.36 20.63 51.25
CA ASP A 521 8.54 20.75 52.47
C ASP A 521 7.00 20.57 52.45
N GLY A 522 6.54 19.55 53.21
CA GLY A 522 5.13 19.20 53.51
C GLY A 522 4.51 19.99 54.69
N PRO A 523 3.59 19.46 55.55
CA PRO A 523 2.94 18.14 55.62
C PRO A 523 1.37 18.23 55.88
N PRO A 524 0.64 17.36 56.63
CA PRO A 524 -0.26 16.33 56.04
C PRO A 524 -1.72 16.21 56.58
N ARG A 525 -2.63 15.59 55.78
CA ARG A 525 -3.87 14.80 56.13
C ARG A 525 -5.00 15.53 56.92
N PRO A 526 -6.27 15.04 57.02
CA PRO A 526 -6.76 13.65 56.97
C PRO A 526 -8.12 13.37 56.27
N ALA A 527 -8.55 12.11 56.38
CA ALA A 527 -9.75 11.46 55.85
C ALA A 527 -11.07 11.79 56.58
N GLY A 528 -12.22 11.48 55.96
CA GLY A 528 -13.43 11.11 56.72
C GLY A 528 -14.81 11.43 56.13
N LEU A 529 -15.47 10.37 55.62
CA LEU A 529 -16.84 9.94 55.91
C LEU A 529 -18.12 10.77 55.58
N HIS A 530 -19.13 9.98 55.16
CA HIS A 530 -20.59 10.10 55.39
C HIS A 530 -21.39 11.05 54.47
N ARG A 531 -22.66 10.80 54.10
CA ARG A 531 -23.61 9.66 54.15
C ARG A 531 -24.85 10.10 53.36
N ARG A 532 -25.43 9.16 52.59
CA ARG A 532 -26.86 8.79 52.49
C ARG A 532 -27.98 9.83 52.69
N ARG A 533 -28.98 9.84 51.79
CA ARG A 533 -30.37 9.30 51.93
C ARG A 533 -31.21 9.69 50.68
N ALA A 534 -31.88 8.75 49.99
CA ALA A 534 -33.20 8.12 50.27
C ALA A 534 -34.37 9.11 50.00
N GLN A 535 -35.51 8.78 49.37
CA GLN A 535 -36.46 7.65 49.44
C GLN A 535 -37.21 7.55 48.07
N ARG A 536 -37.63 6.42 47.47
CA ARG A 536 -38.56 5.31 47.85
C ARG A 536 -40.03 5.69 48.06
N HIS A 537 -40.93 5.04 47.27
CA HIS A 537 -42.17 4.30 47.62
C HIS A 537 -43.11 4.24 46.37
N HIS A 538 -43.91 3.21 46.02
CA HIS A 538 -44.32 1.89 46.55
C HIS A 538 -44.90 1.02 45.37
N GLY A 539 -44.91 -0.33 45.48
CA GLY A 539 -45.38 -1.33 44.46
C GLY A 539 -46.90 -1.63 44.46
N PRO A 540 -47.43 -2.87 44.23
CA PRO A 540 -46.85 -4.15 43.75
C PRO A 540 -47.72 -4.99 42.74
N ARG A 541 -47.13 -5.92 41.94
CA ARG A 541 -47.56 -7.34 41.70
C ARG A 541 -46.68 -8.10 40.65
N PRO A 542 -46.60 -9.45 40.69
CA PRO A 542 -45.57 -10.33 40.04
C PRO A 542 -46.20 -11.25 38.96
N PRO A 543 -45.59 -12.39 38.49
CA PRO A 543 -44.20 -12.87 38.49
C PRO A 543 -43.67 -13.20 37.05
N ASP A 544 -42.45 -13.72 36.97
CA ASP A 544 -41.80 -14.37 35.81
C ASP A 544 -41.18 -13.46 34.73
N GLU A 545 -39.97 -12.99 35.01
CA GLU A 545 -38.79 -13.11 34.13
C GLU A 545 -37.59 -12.35 34.73
N PRO A 546 -36.45 -12.99 35.07
CA PRO A 546 -35.21 -12.27 35.30
C PRO A 546 -34.56 -11.87 33.95
N PRO A 547 -34.05 -10.64 33.84
CA PRO A 547 -33.56 -10.07 32.60
C PRO A 547 -32.15 -10.59 32.30
N TRP A 548 -31.99 -11.38 31.23
CA TRP A 548 -30.65 -11.63 30.68
C TRP A 548 -30.28 -10.47 29.76
N LYS A 549 -29.40 -9.60 30.28
CA LYS A 549 -28.55 -8.76 29.45
C LYS A 549 -27.57 -9.68 28.71
N THR A 550 -27.57 -9.52 27.39
CA THR A 550 -26.70 -10.13 26.40
C THR A 550 -25.22 -10.17 26.82
N ALA A 551 -24.77 -11.37 27.16
CA ALA A 551 -23.40 -11.86 27.03
C ALA A 551 -23.46 -13.38 27.08
N THR A 552 -22.67 -14.06 26.24
CA THR A 552 -22.36 -15.49 26.30
C THR A 552 -23.52 -16.48 26.09
N ARG A 553 -23.64 -17.02 24.87
CA ARG A 553 -23.82 -18.48 24.73
C ARG A 553 -22.46 -19.08 24.36
N ARG A 554 -21.58 -19.04 25.36
CA ARG A 554 -20.31 -19.75 25.37
C ARG A 554 -20.66 -21.15 25.85
N VAL A 555 -20.75 -22.10 24.93
CA VAL A 555 -20.95 -23.51 25.26
C VAL A 555 -19.60 -24.08 25.70
N ASP A 556 -19.13 -23.66 26.87
CA ASP A 556 -17.92 -24.22 27.48
C ASP A 556 -18.29 -25.62 28.03
N GLY A 557 -17.84 -26.67 27.34
CA GLY A 557 -17.81 -28.04 27.87
C GLY A 557 -19.02 -28.94 27.62
N GLU A 558 -20.10 -28.46 26.97
CA GLU A 558 -21.22 -29.35 26.61
C GLU A 558 -20.82 -30.25 25.44
N ARG A 559 -20.92 -31.56 25.67
CA ARG A 559 -20.71 -32.59 24.65
C ARG A 559 -22.06 -32.99 24.07
N ASN A 560 -22.10 -33.18 22.76
CA ASN A 560 -23.20 -33.87 22.09
C ASN A 560 -22.65 -35.08 21.28
N ALA A 561 -23.52 -35.79 20.58
CA ALA A 561 -23.17 -36.98 19.78
C ALA A 561 -22.13 -36.72 18.66
N THR A 562 -21.86 -35.46 18.31
CA THR A 562 -20.87 -35.04 17.31
C THR A 562 -19.50 -34.72 17.93
N THR A 563 -19.33 -34.92 19.23
CA THR A 563 -18.08 -34.54 19.91
C THR A 563 -16.98 -35.55 19.62
N ALA A 564 -15.87 -35.08 19.05
CA ALA A 564 -14.66 -35.87 18.84
C ALA A 564 -13.47 -35.28 19.61
N ALA A 565 -12.58 -36.13 20.09
CA ALA A 565 -11.41 -35.74 20.89
C ALA A 565 -10.11 -36.18 20.24
N ALA A 566 -9.06 -35.38 20.42
CA ALA A 566 -7.69 -35.70 20.00
C ALA A 566 -6.67 -35.14 21.00
N ALA A 567 -5.40 -35.46 20.79
CA ALA A 567 -4.28 -34.74 21.40
C ALA A 567 -3.78 -33.65 20.46
N ARG A 568 -3.29 -32.54 21.03
CA ARG A 568 -2.60 -31.44 20.34
C ARG A 568 -1.12 -31.76 20.12
N SER A 569 -0.40 -30.91 19.39
CA SER A 569 1.01 -31.16 19.04
C SER A 569 1.91 -31.20 20.28
N ASN A 570 1.52 -30.49 21.34
CA ASN A 570 2.18 -30.50 22.64
C ASN A 570 1.64 -31.56 23.62
N GLY A 571 0.80 -32.48 23.17
CA GLY A 571 0.16 -33.51 24.00
C GLY A 571 -1.06 -33.06 24.80
N GLY A 572 -1.45 -31.77 24.77
CA GLY A 572 -2.64 -31.28 25.47
C GLY A 572 -3.94 -31.81 24.86
N PRO A 573 -5.02 -32.05 25.62
CA PRO A 573 -6.28 -32.57 25.10
C PRO A 573 -7.07 -31.50 24.34
N ILE A 574 -7.73 -31.91 23.25
CA ILE A 574 -8.65 -31.08 22.47
C ILE A 574 -9.95 -31.81 22.16
N GLN A 575 -11.06 -31.08 22.19
CA GLN A 575 -12.39 -31.56 21.84
C GLN A 575 -13.04 -30.62 20.84
N VAL A 576 -13.73 -31.19 19.86
CA VAL A 576 -14.43 -30.46 18.81
C VAL A 576 -15.86 -30.98 18.73
N THR A 577 -16.83 -30.07 18.73
CA THR A 577 -18.27 -30.39 18.73
C THR A 577 -19.00 -29.56 17.69
N PHE A 578 -19.80 -30.20 16.84
CA PHE A 578 -20.68 -29.54 15.87
C PHE A 578 -22.12 -29.41 16.41
N TRP A 579 -22.70 -28.23 16.25
CA TRP A 579 -24.10 -27.94 16.56
C TRP A 579 -24.81 -27.65 15.25
N ILE A 580 -25.58 -28.62 14.78
CA ILE A 580 -26.11 -28.59 13.43
C ILE A 580 -27.42 -27.82 13.40
N ALA A 581 -27.60 -27.00 12.37
CA ALA A 581 -28.82 -26.23 12.13
C ALA A 581 -29.24 -26.36 10.66
N ARG A 582 -30.56 -26.31 10.40
CA ARG A 582 -31.13 -26.31 9.05
C ARG A 582 -30.94 -24.93 8.41
N PRO A 583 -30.47 -24.84 7.14
CA PRO A 583 -30.41 -23.57 6.42
C PRO A 583 -31.77 -22.87 6.37
N PRO A 584 -31.85 -21.52 6.48
CA PRO A 584 -30.73 -20.58 6.45
C PRO A 584 -29.99 -20.40 7.79
N ARG A 585 -30.38 -21.07 8.88
CA ARG A 585 -29.61 -21.05 10.13
C ARG A 585 -28.24 -21.69 9.93
N VAL A 586 -27.22 -21.06 10.51
CA VAL A 586 -25.83 -21.49 10.37
C VAL A 586 -25.47 -22.47 11.49
N SER A 587 -24.93 -23.64 11.12
CA SER A 587 -24.39 -24.60 12.08
C SER A 587 -23.16 -24.03 12.80
N HIS A 588 -22.93 -24.40 14.06
CA HIS A 588 -21.83 -23.87 14.88
C HIS A 588 -20.79 -24.94 15.20
N LEU A 589 -19.52 -24.52 15.30
CA LEU A 589 -18.39 -25.34 15.72
C LEU A 589 -17.89 -24.83 17.08
N ALA A 590 -17.81 -25.71 18.06
CA ALA A 590 -17.19 -25.43 19.35
C ALA A 590 -15.87 -26.21 19.46
N VAL A 591 -14.83 -25.52 19.94
CA VAL A 591 -13.52 -26.12 20.22
C VAL A 591 -13.19 -25.89 21.69
N HIS A 592 -12.86 -26.96 22.40
CA HIS A 592 -12.47 -26.93 23.80
C HIS A 592 -11.07 -27.53 23.97
N CYS A 593 -10.13 -26.74 24.49
CA CYS A 593 -8.81 -27.22 24.90
C CYS A 593 -8.70 -27.10 26.43
N ALA A 594 -8.56 -28.23 27.13
CA ALA A 594 -8.52 -28.19 28.58
C ALA A 594 -7.28 -27.44 29.07
N GLY A 595 -7.45 -26.54 30.04
CA GLY A 595 -6.36 -25.76 30.64
C GLY A 595 -5.92 -24.53 29.85
N LEU A 596 -6.58 -24.19 28.73
CA LEU A 596 -6.34 -22.94 28.00
C LEU A 596 -7.50 -21.96 28.22
N ALA A 597 -7.16 -20.74 28.59
CA ALA A 597 -8.10 -19.64 28.66
C ALA A 597 -8.45 -19.14 27.24
N PRO A 598 -9.64 -18.53 27.02
CA PRO A 598 -10.09 -18.13 25.69
C PRO A 598 -9.19 -17.10 25.00
N ASP A 599 -8.46 -16.28 25.77
CA ASP A 599 -7.43 -15.34 25.29
C ASP A 599 -6.17 -16.03 24.75
N ALA A 600 -6.00 -17.33 24.99
CA ALA A 600 -4.93 -18.13 24.39
C ALA A 600 -5.13 -18.36 22.88
N PHE A 601 -6.33 -18.09 22.34
CA PHE A 601 -6.66 -18.24 20.92
C PHE A 601 -6.61 -16.87 20.23
N PRO A 602 -5.53 -16.54 19.47
CA PRO A 602 -5.42 -15.25 18.77
C PRO A 602 -6.41 -15.11 17.61
N GLU A 603 -6.94 -16.22 17.10
CA GLU A 603 -7.99 -16.27 16.07
C GLU A 603 -9.02 -17.35 16.41
N LEU A 604 -10.25 -17.14 15.95
CA LEU A 604 -11.30 -18.15 16.05
C LEU A 604 -10.94 -19.42 15.23
N PRO A 605 -11.34 -20.62 15.69
CA PRO A 605 -11.23 -21.84 14.91
C PRO A 605 -11.96 -21.69 13.56
N LEU A 606 -11.34 -22.22 12.50
CA LEU A 606 -11.84 -22.08 11.13
C LEU A 606 -12.02 -23.44 10.47
N VAL A 607 -13.18 -23.69 9.88
CA VAL A 607 -13.39 -24.81 8.95
C VAL A 607 -12.85 -24.42 7.58
N VAL A 608 -11.71 -24.99 7.20
CA VAL A 608 -10.93 -24.65 6.01
C VAL A 608 -11.52 -25.27 4.75
N ALA A 609 -11.86 -26.56 4.81
CA ALA A 609 -12.41 -27.32 3.69
C ALA A 609 -13.33 -28.43 4.21
N THR A 610 -14.32 -28.81 3.40
CA THR A 610 -15.29 -29.87 3.71
C THR A 610 -15.50 -30.76 2.49
N ASP A 611 -15.66 -32.06 2.71
CA ASP A 611 -16.10 -33.00 1.68
C ASP A 611 -16.79 -34.21 2.32
N ASP A 612 -17.99 -34.54 1.85
CA ASP A 612 -18.87 -35.56 2.43
C ASP A 612 -19.02 -35.43 3.96
N ASP A 613 -18.47 -36.38 4.73
CA ASP A 613 -18.47 -36.48 6.18
C ASP A 613 -17.25 -35.83 6.85
N LEU A 614 -16.35 -35.22 6.08
CA LEU A 614 -15.09 -34.66 6.56
C LEU A 614 -15.12 -33.13 6.66
N ALA A 615 -14.47 -32.61 7.71
CA ALA A 615 -14.14 -31.20 7.87
C ALA A 615 -12.66 -31.03 8.27
N LEU A 616 -11.92 -30.25 7.50
CA LEU A 616 -10.58 -29.80 7.87
C LEU A 616 -10.69 -28.52 8.70
N ILE A 617 -10.15 -28.53 9.92
CA ILE A 617 -10.28 -27.47 10.92
C ILE A 617 -8.90 -26.94 11.26
N ARG A 618 -8.73 -25.62 11.25
CA ARG A 618 -7.53 -24.92 11.70
C ARG A 618 -7.77 -24.27 13.06
N ILE A 619 -6.83 -24.45 13.97
CA ILE A 619 -6.88 -23.93 15.34
C ILE A 619 -5.58 -23.20 15.62
N SER A 620 -5.68 -21.91 15.92
CA SER A 620 -4.52 -21.05 16.19
C SER A 620 -4.38 -20.85 17.69
N VAL A 621 -3.18 -21.10 18.24
CA VAL A 621 -2.92 -20.95 19.69
C VAL A 621 -1.63 -20.17 19.93
N SER A 622 -1.69 -19.22 20.87
CA SER A 622 -0.56 -18.41 21.32
C SER A 622 0.43 -19.25 22.14
N ARG A 623 1.73 -19.16 21.84
CA ARG A 623 2.76 -19.83 22.64
C ARG A 623 3.05 -19.07 23.94
N PRO A 624 3.25 -19.76 25.09
CA PRO A 624 3.66 -19.11 26.35
C PRO A 624 5.03 -18.43 26.22
N GLN A 625 5.24 -17.38 27.02
CA GLN A 625 6.32 -16.40 26.93
C GLN A 625 7.74 -16.99 26.74
N GLY A 626 8.33 -16.69 25.57
CA GLY A 626 9.75 -16.80 25.28
C GLY A 626 10.07 -16.02 24.00
N ARG A 627 10.87 -14.95 24.11
CA ARG A 627 11.34 -14.01 23.07
C ARG A 627 10.71 -14.16 21.66
N GLY A 628 9.43 -13.80 21.53
CA GLY A 628 8.73 -13.69 20.25
C GLY A 628 7.26 -14.10 20.38
N HIS A 629 6.33 -13.23 20.00
CA HIS A 629 4.93 -13.61 19.82
C HIS A 629 4.83 -14.51 18.57
N GLY A 630 5.02 -15.82 18.76
CA GLY A 630 4.88 -16.83 17.71
C GLY A 630 3.48 -17.47 17.74
N ARG A 631 2.74 -17.34 16.63
CA ARG A 631 1.50 -18.08 16.37
C ARG A 631 1.82 -19.52 15.96
N SER A 632 1.10 -20.50 16.50
CA SER A 632 1.15 -21.90 16.06
C SER A 632 -0.23 -22.28 15.50
N ASP A 633 -0.27 -22.73 14.25
CA ASP A 633 -1.50 -23.20 13.59
C ASP A 633 -1.51 -24.72 13.55
N GLU A 634 -2.50 -25.34 14.21
CA GLU A 634 -2.70 -26.79 14.21
C GLU A 634 -3.88 -27.15 13.31
N PHE A 635 -3.72 -28.19 12.48
CA PHE A 635 -4.76 -28.67 11.57
C PHE A 635 -5.30 -30.02 12.02
N PHE A 636 -6.63 -30.15 12.03
CA PHE A 636 -7.33 -31.37 12.41
C PHE A 636 -8.36 -31.75 11.33
N VAL A 637 -8.45 -33.03 11.01
CA VAL A 637 -9.56 -33.56 10.22
C VAL A 637 -10.59 -34.16 11.16
N TYR A 638 -11.77 -33.56 11.19
CA TYR A 638 -12.96 -34.10 11.81
C TYR A 638 -13.70 -34.99 10.81
N ARG A 639 -14.13 -36.17 11.24
CA ARG A 639 -15.05 -37.04 10.50
C ARG A 639 -16.32 -37.21 11.32
N ALA A 640 -17.46 -36.93 10.70
CA ALA A 640 -18.76 -37.15 11.30
C ALA A 640 -19.01 -38.65 11.52
N GLY A 641 -19.60 -39.01 12.67
CA GLY A 641 -20.12 -40.37 12.88
C GLY A 641 -21.37 -40.63 12.05
N ALA A 642 -21.69 -41.90 11.77
CA ALA A 642 -22.93 -42.24 11.08
C ALA A 642 -24.10 -42.32 12.08
N GLY A 643 -25.22 -41.67 11.75
CA GLY A 643 -26.46 -41.81 12.52
C GLY A 643 -26.98 -43.26 12.54
N THR A 644 -27.62 -43.64 13.65
CA THR A 644 -28.22 -44.96 13.96
C THR A 644 -27.36 -46.19 13.61
N GLY A 645 -26.32 -46.43 14.43
CA GLY A 645 -25.63 -47.72 14.52
C GLY A 645 -24.23 -47.81 13.89
N GLY A 646 -23.66 -46.71 13.37
CA GLY A 646 -22.35 -46.74 12.70
C GLY A 646 -21.34 -45.71 13.24
N ARG A 647 -20.14 -46.18 13.57
CA ARG A 647 -18.86 -45.46 13.84
C ARG A 647 -18.93 -44.10 14.61
N PRO A 648 -18.24 -43.97 15.76
CA PRO A 648 -18.15 -42.69 16.48
C PRO A 648 -17.41 -41.62 15.66
N PRO A 649 -17.68 -40.31 15.90
CA PRO A 649 -16.96 -39.24 15.23
C PRO A 649 -15.47 -39.29 15.59
N LEU A 650 -14.62 -38.99 14.60
CA LEU A 650 -13.16 -39.07 14.73
C LEU A 650 -12.56 -37.67 14.58
N LEU A 651 -11.52 -37.38 15.37
CA LEU A 651 -10.68 -36.20 15.18
C LEU A 651 -9.22 -36.64 15.02
N LEU A 652 -8.63 -36.33 13.88
CA LEU A 652 -7.24 -36.68 13.56
C LEU A 652 -6.40 -35.41 13.45
N MET A 653 -5.29 -35.34 14.19
CA MET A 653 -4.28 -34.31 13.95
C MET A 653 -3.53 -34.60 12.66
N ILE A 654 -3.36 -33.57 11.84
CA ILE A 654 -2.53 -33.63 10.65
C ILE A 654 -1.14 -33.09 10.98
N PRO A 655 -0.06 -33.88 10.80
CA PRO A 655 1.30 -33.38 10.99
C PRO A 655 1.57 -32.22 10.04
N GLU A 656 2.14 -31.15 10.58
CA GLU A 656 2.38 -29.89 9.88
C GLU A 656 3.25 -30.14 8.62
N PRO A 657 2.77 -29.90 7.40
CA PRO A 657 3.68 -29.66 6.29
C PRO A 657 4.28 -28.26 6.50
N GLN A 658 5.58 -28.09 6.26
CA GLN A 658 6.29 -26.81 6.45
C GLN A 658 5.72 -25.61 5.63
N GLN A 659 4.63 -25.77 4.86
CA GLN A 659 4.22 -24.85 3.78
C GLN A 659 2.69 -24.77 3.48
N LEU A 660 1.76 -24.99 4.42
CA LEU A 660 0.33 -24.65 4.20
C LEU A 660 0.12 -23.12 4.23
N TYR A 661 0.61 -22.42 3.20
CA TYR A 661 0.50 -20.97 3.07
C TYR A 661 -0.89 -20.55 2.57
N GLY A 662 -1.84 -20.47 3.51
CA GLY A 662 -3.14 -19.83 3.34
C GLY A 662 -4.30 -20.81 3.19
N ASP A 663 -5.29 -20.67 4.08
CA ASP A 663 -6.46 -21.54 4.19
C ASP A 663 -7.21 -21.75 2.86
N ARG A 664 -7.24 -20.73 2.01
CA ARG A 664 -7.97 -20.74 0.72
C ARG A 664 -7.34 -21.61 -0.37
N LYS A 665 -6.22 -22.29 -0.11
CA LYS A 665 -5.49 -23.15 -1.06
C LYS A 665 -5.54 -24.63 -0.73
N VAL A 666 -6.30 -25.02 0.28
CA VAL A 666 -6.36 -26.38 0.79
C VAL A 666 -7.71 -26.99 0.47
N GLY A 667 -7.69 -28.21 -0.08
CA GLY A 667 -8.89 -29.02 -0.31
C GLY A 667 -8.78 -30.36 0.42
N ILE A 668 -9.93 -30.97 0.69
CA ILE A 668 -10.05 -32.32 1.25
C ILE A 668 -10.91 -33.17 0.31
N LEU A 669 -10.53 -34.42 0.11
CA LEU A 669 -11.24 -35.38 -0.73
C LEU A 669 -11.48 -36.67 0.05
N SER A 670 -12.75 -37.01 0.24
CA SER A 670 -13.20 -38.27 0.83
C SER A 670 -13.26 -39.37 -0.23
N CYS A 671 -12.67 -40.53 0.07
CA CYS A 671 -12.67 -41.72 -0.79
C CYS A 671 -13.58 -42.79 -0.15
N ARG A 672 -14.84 -42.80 -0.59
CA ARG A 672 -15.94 -43.57 0.02
C ARG A 672 -15.72 -45.08 0.15
N ALA A 673 -14.88 -45.68 -0.69
CA ALA A 673 -14.72 -47.14 -0.74
C ALA A 673 -13.86 -47.68 0.41
N ASP A 674 -12.85 -46.91 0.86
CA ASP A 674 -11.76 -47.44 1.71
C ASP A 674 -11.57 -46.65 3.03
N ASP A 675 -12.55 -45.82 3.41
CA ASP A 675 -12.43 -44.88 4.52
C ASP A 675 -11.21 -43.92 4.42
N LYS A 676 -10.62 -43.83 3.24
CA LYS A 676 -9.43 -43.06 2.94
C LYS A 676 -9.80 -41.62 2.63
N PHE A 677 -8.91 -40.69 2.94
CA PHE A 677 -9.03 -39.31 2.49
C PHE A 677 -7.67 -38.72 2.12
N PHE A 678 -7.74 -37.69 1.28
CA PHE A 678 -6.57 -36.93 0.87
C PHE A 678 -6.75 -35.47 1.23
N ILE A 679 -5.67 -34.82 1.67
CA ILE A 679 -5.59 -33.36 1.75
C ILE A 679 -4.66 -32.89 0.66
N ALA A 680 -5.11 -31.96 -0.17
CA ALA A 680 -4.32 -31.43 -1.26
C ALA A 680 -4.12 -29.93 -1.10
N THR A 681 -2.89 -29.48 -1.33
CA THR A 681 -2.58 -28.06 -1.50
C THR A 681 -1.73 -27.83 -2.73
N LEU A 682 -2.03 -26.74 -3.45
CA LEU A 682 -1.35 -26.36 -4.67
C LEU A 682 -0.54 -25.08 -4.42
N VAL A 683 0.77 -25.18 -4.63
CA VAL A 683 1.72 -24.09 -4.40
C VAL A 683 2.49 -23.81 -5.69
N SER A 684 2.86 -22.55 -5.91
CA SER A 684 3.77 -22.21 -7.01
C SER A 684 5.17 -22.73 -6.68
N ASP A 685 5.86 -23.33 -7.66
CA ASP A 685 7.22 -23.83 -7.45
C ASP A 685 8.14 -22.73 -6.88
N PRO A 686 8.71 -22.92 -5.67
CA PRO A 686 9.62 -21.95 -5.09
C PRO A 686 11.00 -21.94 -5.75
N PHE A 687 11.39 -22.98 -6.50
CA PHE A 687 12.76 -23.19 -6.97
C PHE A 687 13.02 -22.77 -8.42
N THR A 688 12.03 -22.85 -9.33
CA THR A 688 12.21 -22.36 -10.71
C THR A 688 11.62 -20.95 -10.91
N ARG A 689 12.51 -19.99 -11.24
CA ARG A 689 12.13 -18.59 -11.51
C ARG A 689 11.67 -18.35 -12.95
N HIS A 690 11.83 -19.31 -13.85
CA HIS A 690 11.54 -19.15 -15.28
C HIS A 690 10.22 -19.79 -15.75
N ASP A 691 9.63 -20.71 -14.98
CA ASP A 691 8.49 -21.53 -15.48
C ASP A 691 7.25 -21.56 -14.57
N ARG A 692 6.99 -20.45 -13.88
CA ARG A 692 5.87 -20.31 -12.91
C ARG A 692 4.48 -20.35 -13.53
N HIS A 693 4.37 -20.32 -14.86
CA HIS A 693 3.09 -20.37 -15.56
C HIS A 693 2.75 -21.78 -16.06
N THR A 694 3.72 -22.68 -16.15
CA THR A 694 3.49 -24.04 -16.65
C THR A 694 3.60 -25.09 -15.56
N THR A 695 4.31 -24.83 -14.46
CA THR A 695 4.47 -25.81 -13.37
C THR A 695 3.89 -25.34 -12.04
N ARG A 696 3.37 -26.30 -11.28
CA ARG A 696 2.92 -26.15 -9.89
C ARG A 696 3.44 -27.31 -9.05
N CYS A 697 3.58 -27.11 -7.75
CA CYS A 697 3.87 -28.17 -6.81
C CYS A 697 2.58 -28.53 -6.06
N ILE A 698 2.17 -29.79 -6.14
CA ILE A 698 1.06 -30.33 -5.35
C ILE A 698 1.62 -31.07 -4.13
N HIS A 699 1.14 -30.72 -2.94
CA HIS A 699 1.39 -31.48 -1.73
C HIS A 699 0.14 -32.26 -1.38
N LEU A 700 0.28 -33.57 -1.22
CA LEU A 700 -0.79 -34.50 -0.92
C LEU A 700 -0.50 -35.23 0.38
N PHE A 701 -1.39 -35.09 1.35
CA PHE A 701 -1.42 -35.93 2.55
C PHE A 701 -2.30 -37.15 2.27
N ASP A 702 -1.78 -38.33 2.56
CA ASP A 702 -2.51 -39.59 2.46
C ASP A 702 -2.84 -40.12 3.86
N SER A 703 -4.13 -40.29 4.16
CA SER A 703 -4.60 -40.72 5.48
C SER A 703 -4.18 -42.14 5.87
N GLU A 704 -3.86 -43.02 4.92
CA GLU A 704 -3.40 -44.39 5.21
C GLU A 704 -1.94 -44.40 5.64
N THR A 705 -1.10 -43.62 4.94
CA THR A 705 0.34 -43.55 5.24
C THR A 705 0.67 -42.53 6.33
N LEU A 706 -0.27 -41.64 6.64
CA LEU A 706 -0.09 -40.49 7.54
C LEU A 706 1.09 -39.60 7.14
N ALA A 707 1.43 -39.57 5.85
CA ALA A 707 2.59 -38.87 5.32
C ALA A 707 2.20 -37.90 4.20
N TRP A 708 3.01 -36.84 4.08
CA TRP A 708 2.94 -35.89 2.96
C TRP A 708 3.84 -36.37 1.82
N SER A 709 3.30 -36.29 0.60
CA SER A 709 4.06 -36.42 -0.64
C SER A 709 3.99 -35.10 -1.41
N SER A 710 5.07 -34.74 -2.12
CA SER A 710 5.14 -33.51 -2.91
C SER A 710 5.53 -33.86 -4.33
N ARG A 711 4.82 -33.31 -5.32
CA ARG A 711 5.07 -33.60 -6.74
C ARG A 711 4.96 -32.33 -7.57
N LEU A 712 5.82 -32.20 -8.57
CA LEU A 712 5.71 -31.15 -9.57
C LEU A 712 4.73 -31.61 -10.66
N VAL A 713 3.82 -30.73 -11.06
CA VAL A 713 2.76 -31.00 -12.03
C VAL A 713 2.69 -29.85 -13.04
N HIS A 714 2.43 -30.19 -14.30
CA HIS A 714 2.35 -29.26 -15.42
C HIS A 714 0.91 -28.84 -15.71
N VAL A 715 0.68 -27.56 -15.97
CA VAL A 715 -0.63 -27.03 -16.34
C VAL A 715 -0.84 -27.18 -17.85
N ASP A 716 -1.88 -27.93 -18.22
CA ASP A 716 -2.35 -28.07 -19.59
C ASP A 716 -3.28 -26.90 -19.94
N TRP A 717 -2.76 -25.98 -20.76
CA TRP A 717 -3.46 -24.77 -21.17
C TRP A 717 -4.24 -24.99 -22.47
N PRO A 718 -5.56 -24.79 -22.50
CA PRO A 718 -6.35 -24.92 -23.72
C PRO A 718 -6.08 -23.73 -24.66
N THR A 719 -5.23 -23.92 -25.68
CA THR A 719 -4.83 -22.96 -26.75
C THR A 719 -3.77 -21.90 -26.41
N ASN A 720 -3.13 -21.35 -27.46
CA ASN A 720 -2.02 -20.36 -27.45
C ASN A 720 -2.35 -18.99 -26.78
N LYS A 721 -3.48 -18.88 -26.08
CA LYS A 721 -3.88 -17.72 -25.28
C LYS A 721 -3.27 -17.85 -23.88
N LYS A 722 -2.50 -16.84 -23.45
CA LYS A 722 -1.94 -16.79 -22.09
C LYS A 722 -3.04 -16.51 -21.08
N TYR A 723 -3.69 -17.55 -20.54
CA TYR A 723 -4.58 -17.43 -19.39
C TYR A 723 -3.76 -17.07 -18.14
N GLN A 724 -4.12 -15.99 -17.46
CA GLN A 724 -3.43 -15.55 -16.25
C GLN A 724 -4.08 -16.18 -15.02
N TYR A 725 -3.71 -17.39 -14.59
CA TYR A 725 -4.10 -17.87 -13.26
C TYR A 725 -3.26 -17.14 -12.19
N ALA A 726 -3.87 -16.20 -11.45
CA ALA A 726 -3.17 -15.28 -10.56
C ALA A 726 -3.32 -15.65 -9.08
N VAL A 727 -4.53 -15.97 -8.63
CA VAL A 727 -4.83 -16.21 -7.21
C VAL A 727 -5.91 -17.28 -7.06
N THR A 728 -5.66 -18.29 -6.22
CA THR A 728 -6.72 -19.20 -5.76
C THR A 728 -7.61 -18.49 -4.74
N ASN A 729 -8.89 -18.32 -5.09
CA ASN A 729 -9.90 -17.76 -4.20
C ASN A 729 -10.55 -18.83 -3.30
N LYS A 730 -10.77 -20.03 -3.84
CA LYS A 730 -11.41 -21.16 -3.14
C LYS A 730 -10.94 -22.49 -3.74
N VAL A 731 -10.98 -23.56 -2.96
CA VAL A 731 -10.80 -24.94 -3.44
C VAL A 731 -12.14 -25.66 -3.40
N ILE A 732 -12.44 -26.40 -4.44
CA ILE A 732 -13.67 -27.20 -4.57
C ILE A 732 -13.30 -28.67 -4.76
N THR A 733 -14.08 -29.54 -4.14
CA THR A 733 -13.96 -30.99 -4.36
C THR A 733 -14.94 -31.40 -5.45
N ILE A 734 -14.41 -31.84 -6.59
CA ILE A 734 -15.21 -32.21 -7.77
C ILE A 734 -15.67 -33.68 -7.66
N GLY A 735 -14.83 -34.54 -7.09
CA GLY A 735 -15.12 -35.97 -6.93
C GLY A 735 -15.06 -36.72 -8.27
N GLY A 736 -15.97 -37.69 -8.45
CA GLY A 736 -16.02 -38.56 -9.64
C GLY A 736 -15.05 -39.75 -9.58
N ARG A 737 -15.01 -40.57 -10.65
CA ARG A 737 -14.15 -41.79 -10.72
C ARG A 737 -12.66 -41.51 -10.53
N HIS A 738 -12.22 -40.28 -10.79
CA HIS A 738 -10.82 -39.86 -10.68
C HIS A 738 -10.50 -39.09 -9.39
N GLY A 739 -11.51 -38.82 -8.54
CA GLY A 739 -11.34 -38.08 -7.28
C GLY A 739 -10.65 -36.73 -7.50
N SER A 740 -11.31 -35.81 -8.18
CA SER A 740 -10.68 -34.56 -8.62
C SER A 740 -10.87 -33.42 -7.60
N ILE A 741 -9.85 -32.58 -7.45
CA ILE A 741 -9.88 -31.34 -6.67
C ILE A 741 -9.60 -30.16 -7.61
N GLY A 742 -10.34 -29.06 -7.45
CA GLY A 742 -10.24 -27.85 -8.27
C GLY A 742 -9.81 -26.62 -7.45
N TRP A 743 -8.75 -25.94 -7.85
CA TRP A 743 -8.35 -24.64 -7.32
C TRP A 743 -8.91 -23.52 -8.19
N VAL A 744 -9.88 -22.78 -7.67
CA VAL A 744 -10.66 -21.77 -8.42
C VAL A 744 -9.99 -20.40 -8.29
N ASP A 745 -9.54 -19.85 -9.42
CA ASP A 745 -9.34 -18.41 -9.60
C ASP A 745 -10.60 -17.86 -10.24
N LEU A 746 -11.39 -17.14 -9.46
CA LEU A 746 -12.71 -16.69 -9.88
C LEU A 746 -12.66 -15.79 -11.10
N TRP A 747 -11.56 -15.10 -11.36
CA TRP A 747 -11.43 -14.18 -12.50
C TRP A 747 -11.06 -14.88 -13.80
N HIS A 748 -10.40 -16.03 -13.70
CA HIS A 748 -9.72 -16.63 -14.84
C HIS A 748 -10.18 -18.06 -15.12
N GLY A 749 -10.24 -18.92 -14.11
CA GLY A 749 -10.50 -20.34 -14.34
C GLY A 749 -10.19 -21.25 -13.15
N ILE A 750 -10.41 -22.53 -13.36
CA ILE A 750 -10.24 -23.59 -12.37
C ILE A 750 -9.06 -24.47 -12.80
N LEU A 751 -8.10 -24.68 -11.90
CA LEU A 751 -7.06 -25.70 -12.09
C LEU A 751 -7.53 -27.00 -11.44
N VAL A 752 -7.70 -28.07 -12.21
CA VAL A 752 -8.22 -29.35 -11.73
C VAL A 752 -7.12 -30.41 -11.74
N TYR A 753 -6.97 -31.10 -10.61
CA TYR A 753 -6.07 -32.23 -10.44
C TYR A 753 -6.85 -33.49 -10.06
N ASP A 754 -6.52 -34.61 -10.71
CA ASP A 754 -7.12 -35.92 -10.47
C ASP A 754 -6.29 -36.70 -9.45
N VAL A 755 -6.73 -36.75 -8.19
CA VAL A 755 -5.94 -37.32 -7.07
C VAL A 755 -5.82 -38.84 -7.19
N LEU A 756 -6.87 -39.52 -7.64
CA LEU A 756 -6.93 -40.99 -7.68
C LEU A 756 -6.35 -41.61 -8.95
N ARG A 757 -5.78 -40.81 -9.87
CA ARG A 757 -5.25 -41.29 -11.16
C ARG A 757 -3.86 -41.95 -11.07
N GLY A 758 -3.31 -42.08 -9.85
CA GLY A 758 -2.06 -42.81 -9.58
C GLY A 758 -0.78 -41.99 -9.82
N CYS A 759 0.38 -42.66 -9.79
CA CYS A 759 1.71 -42.04 -9.78
C CYS A 759 2.17 -41.40 -11.10
N ASN A 760 1.40 -41.53 -12.19
CA ASN A 760 1.73 -41.01 -13.52
C ASN A 760 0.91 -39.76 -13.89
N ASN A 761 0.21 -39.13 -12.94
CA ASN A 761 -0.57 -37.93 -13.23
C ASN A 761 0.22 -36.65 -12.98
N ASP A 762 0.92 -36.20 -14.01
CA ASP A 762 1.73 -34.98 -13.95
C ASP A 762 1.02 -33.76 -14.55
N VAL A 763 -0.31 -33.82 -14.72
CA VAL A 763 -1.08 -32.81 -15.46
C VAL A 763 -2.19 -32.16 -14.61
N LEU A 764 -2.21 -30.83 -14.60
CA LEU A 764 -3.28 -29.96 -14.10
C LEU A 764 -4.09 -29.44 -15.27
N ARG A 765 -5.39 -29.75 -15.31
CA ARG A 765 -6.28 -29.27 -16.36
C ARG A 765 -6.78 -27.87 -16.04
N PHE A 766 -6.62 -26.91 -16.96
CA PHE A 766 -7.20 -25.58 -16.79
C PHE A 766 -8.57 -25.47 -17.47
N ILE A 767 -9.59 -25.08 -16.70
CA ILE A 767 -10.94 -24.80 -17.20
C ILE A 767 -11.19 -23.30 -17.11
N PRO A 768 -11.33 -22.57 -18.22
CA PRO A 768 -11.61 -21.14 -18.19
C PRO A 768 -13.00 -20.88 -17.60
N LEU A 769 -13.12 -19.83 -16.79
CA LEU A 769 -14.41 -19.29 -16.37
C LEU A 769 -14.89 -18.24 -17.39
N PRO A 770 -16.21 -17.98 -17.50
CA PRO A 770 -16.73 -16.94 -18.37
C PRO A 770 -16.11 -15.56 -18.07
N SER A 771 -15.63 -14.88 -19.11
CA SER A 771 -15.19 -13.48 -19.03
C SER A 771 -16.39 -12.59 -18.66
N PRO A 772 -16.22 -11.56 -17.82
CA PRO A 772 -17.27 -10.59 -17.60
C PRO A 772 -17.63 -9.88 -18.92
N PRO A 773 -18.89 -9.41 -19.10
CA PRO A 773 -19.29 -8.65 -20.28
C PRO A 773 -18.32 -7.48 -20.53
N GLU A 774 -17.78 -7.39 -21.74
CA GLU A 774 -16.66 -6.50 -22.11
C GLU A 774 -16.95 -5.00 -21.99
N SER A 775 -18.20 -4.57 -21.81
CA SER A 775 -18.60 -3.16 -21.91
C SER A 775 -18.32 -2.30 -20.68
N ASP A 776 -17.84 -2.86 -19.55
CA ASP A 776 -17.77 -2.13 -18.27
C ASP A 776 -16.46 -2.29 -17.48
N LEU A 777 -15.39 -2.72 -18.15
CA LEU A 777 -14.07 -2.94 -17.52
C LEU A 777 -13.35 -1.64 -17.09
N GLN A 778 -13.88 -0.46 -17.42
CA GLN A 778 -13.32 0.84 -16.97
C GLN A 778 -13.92 1.38 -15.66
N LEU A 779 -14.99 0.78 -15.12
CA LEU A 779 -15.68 1.33 -13.93
C LEU A 779 -16.17 0.31 -12.89
N GLN A 780 -15.87 -0.98 -13.02
CA GLN A 780 -16.43 -1.98 -12.11
C GLN A 780 -15.40 -2.64 -11.20
N SER A 781 -15.47 -2.30 -9.92
CA SER A 781 -15.21 -3.26 -8.85
C SER A 781 -16.31 -4.33 -8.88
N MET A 782 -16.05 -5.44 -9.56
CA MET A 782 -16.78 -6.68 -9.33
C MET A 782 -16.36 -7.24 -7.98
N VAL A 783 -17.26 -7.22 -7.00
CA VAL A 783 -16.89 -7.45 -5.59
C VAL A 783 -17.07 -8.91 -5.15
N TYR A 784 -17.90 -9.76 -5.77
CA TYR A 784 -18.02 -11.18 -5.36
C TYR A 784 -18.45 -12.16 -6.47
N ARG A 785 -17.51 -12.89 -7.07
CA ARG A 785 -17.81 -14.23 -7.60
C ARG A 785 -17.67 -15.19 -6.41
N SER A 786 -18.61 -16.07 -6.08
CA SER A 786 -18.54 -16.67 -4.73
C SER A 786 -19.02 -18.10 -4.56
N ASP A 787 -19.52 -18.78 -5.59
CA ASP A 787 -19.55 -20.23 -5.46
C ASP A 787 -19.53 -21.00 -6.77
N LEU A 788 -18.97 -22.20 -6.67
CA LEU A 788 -18.94 -23.20 -7.71
C LEU A 788 -19.31 -24.55 -7.08
N LYS A 789 -20.52 -25.04 -7.38
CA LYS A 789 -21.00 -26.33 -6.87
C LYS A 789 -20.46 -27.45 -7.74
N ALA A 790 -19.89 -28.49 -7.13
CA ALA A 790 -19.27 -29.62 -7.83
C ALA A 790 -20.25 -30.58 -8.53
N LYS A 791 -21.54 -30.53 -8.19
CA LYS A 791 -22.56 -31.42 -8.77
C LYS A 791 -23.23 -30.70 -9.96
N GLY A 792 -22.67 -30.86 -11.16
CA GLY A 792 -23.07 -30.11 -12.36
C GLY A 792 -22.63 -28.65 -12.26
N PRO A 793 -21.41 -28.28 -12.70
CA PRO A 793 -20.76 -27.06 -12.28
C PRO A 793 -21.60 -25.85 -12.63
N THR A 794 -22.21 -25.33 -11.57
CA THR A 794 -23.04 -24.15 -11.58
C THR A 794 -22.24 -23.09 -10.84
N TYR A 795 -22.04 -21.98 -11.51
CA TYR A 795 -21.22 -20.87 -11.09
C TYR A 795 -22.11 -19.66 -10.85
N PHE A 796 -21.99 -19.04 -9.66
CA PHE A 796 -22.75 -17.85 -9.29
C PHE A 796 -21.82 -16.64 -9.24
N ALA A 797 -22.14 -15.62 -10.05
CA ALA A 797 -21.39 -14.38 -10.16
C ALA A 797 -22.22 -13.23 -9.60
N MET A 798 -21.75 -12.52 -8.58
CA MET A 798 -22.41 -11.32 -8.04
C MET A 798 -21.54 -10.08 -8.23
N TYR A 799 -22.13 -8.97 -8.64
CA TYR A 799 -21.41 -7.74 -8.92
C TYR A 799 -22.26 -6.49 -8.65
N SER A 800 -21.59 -5.37 -8.40
CA SER A 800 -22.23 -4.07 -8.23
C SER A 800 -21.48 -3.00 -9.01
N PRO A 801 -22.14 -2.22 -9.88
CA PRO A 801 -21.50 -1.15 -10.62
C PRO A 801 -20.96 -0.05 -9.68
N GLY A 802 -19.70 0.37 -9.86
CA GLY A 802 -19.19 1.63 -9.30
C GLY A 802 -18.70 1.67 -7.85
N VAL A 803 -18.72 0.57 -7.07
CA VAL A 803 -18.36 0.60 -5.62
C VAL A 803 -17.18 -0.30 -5.26
N ARG A 804 -16.03 0.26 -4.83
CA ARG A 804 -14.79 -0.48 -4.49
C ARG A 804 -14.72 -0.89 -2.99
N THR A 805 -15.67 -1.66 -2.50
CA THR A 805 -15.69 -2.15 -1.09
C THR A 805 -15.71 -3.68 -1.02
N THR A 806 -15.41 -4.28 0.14
CA THR A 806 -15.51 -5.73 0.42
C THR A 806 -16.93 -6.18 0.75
N ASP A 807 -17.92 -5.32 0.58
CA ASP A 807 -19.33 -5.63 0.68
C ASP A 807 -20.04 -4.87 -0.44
N VAL A 808 -21.08 -5.49 -0.98
CA VAL A 808 -21.83 -4.92 -2.10
C VAL A 808 -23.04 -4.19 -1.54
N SER A 809 -23.15 -2.89 -1.79
CA SER A 809 -24.36 -2.10 -1.50
C SER A 809 -25.03 -1.63 -2.79
N GLY A 810 -26.31 -1.28 -2.71
CA GLY A 810 -27.08 -0.75 -3.83
C GLY A 810 -27.82 -1.84 -4.61
N ASP A 811 -28.24 -1.51 -5.84
CA ASP A 811 -29.01 -2.41 -6.70
C ASP A 811 -28.11 -3.44 -7.42
N TRP A 812 -27.53 -4.32 -6.61
CA TRP A 812 -26.59 -5.34 -7.03
C TRP A 812 -27.21 -6.35 -8.00
N GLN A 813 -26.35 -6.96 -8.81
CA GLN A 813 -26.72 -7.93 -9.83
C GLN A 813 -26.03 -9.27 -9.60
N ALA A 814 -26.68 -10.35 -10.03
CA ALA A 814 -26.06 -11.66 -10.04
C ALA A 814 -26.48 -12.52 -11.23
N ASP A 815 -25.56 -13.31 -11.76
CA ASP A 815 -25.78 -14.26 -12.84
C ASP A 815 -25.46 -15.68 -12.39
N THR A 816 -26.34 -16.62 -12.72
CA THR A 816 -26.03 -18.05 -12.66
C THR A 816 -25.46 -18.50 -13.99
N TRP A 817 -24.55 -19.46 -13.96
CA TRP A 817 -23.94 -20.06 -15.14
C TRP A 817 -23.91 -21.57 -14.94
N ARG A 818 -24.24 -22.34 -15.97
CA ARG A 818 -24.24 -23.80 -15.92
C ARG A 818 -23.32 -24.35 -17.00
N MET A 819 -22.48 -25.30 -16.67
CA MET A 819 -21.65 -26.00 -17.65
C MET A 819 -22.52 -27.02 -18.40
N LYS A 820 -22.61 -26.89 -19.73
CA LYS A 820 -23.50 -27.71 -20.58
C LYS A 820 -22.86 -29.04 -21.00
N ASP A 821 -21.57 -28.97 -21.32
CA ASP A 821 -20.72 -30.13 -21.60
C ASP A 821 -19.61 -30.15 -20.55
N PRO A 822 -19.35 -31.28 -19.87
CA PRO A 822 -18.30 -31.36 -18.87
C PRO A 822 -16.97 -30.82 -19.41
N TRP A 823 -16.61 -29.64 -18.93
CA TRP A 823 -15.31 -28.98 -19.04
C TRP A 823 -15.06 -28.28 -20.38
N VAL A 824 -16.12 -28.08 -21.19
CA VAL A 824 -15.98 -27.51 -22.54
C VAL A 824 -16.66 -26.14 -22.67
N LYS A 825 -17.91 -25.98 -22.22
CA LYS A 825 -18.69 -24.75 -22.44
C LYS A 825 -19.57 -24.37 -21.26
N TRP A 826 -19.52 -23.08 -20.90
CA TRP A 826 -20.44 -22.45 -19.97
C TRP A 826 -21.64 -21.86 -20.71
N GLN A 827 -22.83 -22.01 -20.13
CA GLN A 827 -24.05 -21.35 -20.56
C GLN A 827 -24.52 -20.40 -19.45
N GLN A 828 -24.78 -19.13 -19.80
CA GLN A 828 -25.42 -18.21 -18.87
C GLN A 828 -26.84 -18.72 -18.56
N GLY A 829 -27.14 -18.83 -17.26
CA GLY A 829 -28.42 -19.20 -16.71
C GLY A 829 -29.29 -17.97 -16.46
N ARG A 830 -29.70 -17.75 -15.21
CA ARG A 830 -30.63 -16.70 -14.80
C ARG A 830 -29.90 -15.45 -14.32
N HIS A 831 -30.49 -14.30 -14.59
CA HIS A 831 -30.04 -13.00 -14.11
C HIS A 831 -30.95 -12.48 -12.99
N LEU A 832 -30.34 -12.04 -11.89
CA LEU A 832 -30.97 -11.53 -10.68
C LEU A 832 -30.53 -10.09 -10.43
N LYS A 833 -31.46 -9.24 -9.99
CA LYS A 833 -31.19 -7.87 -9.59
C LYS A 833 -31.87 -7.61 -8.25
N ALA A 834 -31.17 -6.99 -7.30
CA ALA A 834 -31.64 -6.81 -5.92
C ALA A 834 -33.03 -6.16 -5.85
N SER A 835 -33.25 -5.11 -6.63
CA SER A 835 -34.53 -4.39 -6.75
C SER A 835 -35.69 -5.23 -7.29
N LYS A 836 -35.39 -6.36 -7.96
CA LYS A 836 -36.39 -7.26 -8.53
C LYS A 836 -36.66 -8.49 -7.66
N ILE A 837 -36.10 -8.54 -6.44
CA ILE A 837 -36.36 -9.62 -5.50
C ILE A 837 -37.60 -9.26 -4.71
N MET A 838 -38.62 -10.12 -4.78
CA MET A 838 -39.86 -9.98 -4.02
C MET A 838 -39.59 -10.33 -2.55
N VAL A 839 -39.90 -9.38 -1.67
CA VAL A 839 -39.84 -9.55 -0.20
C VAL A 839 -41.28 -9.50 0.30
N ASP A 840 -41.75 -10.57 0.92
CA ASP A 840 -43.05 -10.56 1.60
C ASP A 840 -42.99 -9.61 2.81
N HIS A 841 -43.83 -8.58 2.78
CA HIS A 841 -43.90 -7.53 3.79
C HIS A 841 -44.39 -8.02 5.16
N THR A 842 -44.92 -9.23 5.28
CA THR A 842 -45.51 -9.72 6.54
C THR A 842 -44.61 -10.66 7.35
N THR A 843 -43.78 -11.48 6.70
CA THR A 843 -42.97 -12.53 7.35
C THR A 843 -41.47 -12.25 7.38
N HIS A 844 -40.91 -11.71 6.30
CA HIS A 844 -39.46 -11.61 6.12
C HIS A 844 -38.93 -10.19 6.26
N SER A 845 -39.75 -9.18 6.00
CA SER A 845 -39.38 -7.76 6.15
C SER A 845 -39.00 -7.42 7.60
N SER A 846 -39.73 -7.96 8.58
CA SER A 846 -39.54 -7.74 10.02
C SER A 846 -38.29 -8.43 10.58
N LEU A 847 -37.73 -9.40 9.85
CA LEU A 847 -36.51 -10.13 10.23
C LEU A 847 -35.24 -9.52 9.61
N LEU A 848 -35.39 -8.55 8.70
CA LEU A 848 -34.26 -7.84 8.12
C LEU A 848 -33.74 -6.77 9.10
N PRO A 849 -32.43 -6.45 9.08
CA PRO A 849 -31.85 -5.50 10.01
C PRO A 849 -32.44 -4.09 9.85
N ASP A 850 -32.71 -3.42 10.99
CA ASP A 850 -33.25 -2.06 11.05
C ASP A 850 -32.36 -1.03 10.32
N GLU A 851 -33.00 -0.01 9.75
CA GLU A 851 -32.34 1.03 8.96
C GLU A 851 -31.66 2.11 9.83
N PRO A 852 -30.59 2.76 9.35
CA PRO A 852 -30.18 4.05 9.91
C PRO A 852 -31.23 5.13 9.58
N ASP A 853 -31.56 5.96 10.57
CA ASP A 853 -32.44 7.14 10.49
C ASP A 853 -32.08 8.01 9.27
N ASP A 854 -32.77 7.81 8.15
CA ASP A 854 -32.67 8.67 6.96
C ASP A 854 -34.10 9.04 6.55
N GLN A 855 -34.42 10.33 6.62
CA GLN A 855 -35.78 10.88 6.52
C GLN A 855 -36.41 10.81 5.11
N ASP A 856 -35.72 10.20 4.14
CA ASP A 856 -36.14 10.07 2.73
C ASP A 856 -36.56 8.62 2.34
N ALA A 857 -36.89 7.77 3.32
CA ALA A 857 -37.04 6.33 3.18
C ALA A 857 -38.35 5.81 2.54
N GLU A 858 -38.99 6.52 1.60
CA GLU A 858 -40.32 6.09 1.10
C GLU A 858 -40.36 5.25 -0.20
N GLU A 859 -39.26 4.96 -0.92
CA GLU A 859 -39.42 4.30 -2.24
C GLU A 859 -38.41 3.20 -2.68
N LYS A 860 -37.48 2.69 -1.84
CA LYS A 860 -36.53 1.63 -2.27
C LYS A 860 -36.76 0.27 -1.61
N PRO A 861 -36.71 -0.85 -2.36
CA PRO A 861 -36.85 -2.20 -1.79
C PRO A 861 -35.72 -2.52 -0.80
N VAL A 862 -36.07 -3.10 0.35
CA VAL A 862 -35.21 -3.30 1.55
C VAL A 862 -33.82 -3.89 1.21
N LEU A 863 -33.77 -4.87 0.30
CA LEU A 863 -32.52 -5.56 -0.07
C LEU A 863 -31.49 -4.68 -0.83
N THR A 864 -31.90 -3.57 -1.45
CA THR A 864 -30.99 -2.65 -2.14
C THR A 864 -30.21 -1.76 -1.17
N ARG A 865 -30.71 -1.63 0.07
CA ARG A 865 -30.12 -0.81 1.13
C ARG A 865 -29.15 -1.63 1.98
N LEU A 866 -29.32 -2.95 2.03
CA LEU A 866 -28.45 -3.85 2.76
C LEU A 866 -27.14 -4.09 2.01
N ARG A 867 -26.05 -4.18 2.78
CA ARG A 867 -24.75 -4.63 2.29
C ARG A 867 -24.73 -6.16 2.25
N VAL A 868 -24.49 -6.73 1.07
CA VAL A 868 -24.42 -8.18 0.84
C VAL A 868 -22.98 -8.65 0.61
N CYS A 869 -22.65 -9.85 1.10
CA CYS A 869 -21.37 -10.52 0.82
C CYS A 869 -21.49 -12.05 0.99
N ASN A 870 -20.43 -12.77 0.59
CA ASN A 870 -20.32 -14.23 0.71
C ASN A 870 -21.54 -15.02 0.20
N PRO A 871 -21.97 -14.88 -1.08
CA PRO A 871 -23.02 -15.73 -1.64
C PRO A 871 -22.57 -17.20 -1.72
N VAL A 872 -23.43 -18.12 -1.34
CA VAL A 872 -23.16 -19.57 -1.32
C VAL A 872 -24.36 -20.30 -1.93
N VAL A 873 -24.13 -21.05 -3.02
CA VAL A 873 -25.20 -21.77 -3.76
C VAL A 873 -25.62 -22.98 -2.94
N SER A 874 -26.91 -23.24 -2.77
CA SER A 874 -27.38 -24.38 -1.98
C SER A 874 -26.87 -25.73 -2.53
N ARG A 875 -26.33 -26.59 -1.65
CA ARG A 875 -26.02 -27.99 -2.01
C ARG A 875 -27.29 -28.79 -2.32
N HIS A 876 -28.44 -28.35 -1.82
CA HIS A 876 -29.69 -29.12 -1.85
C HIS A 876 -30.69 -28.61 -2.89
N ASP A 877 -30.74 -27.30 -3.14
CA ASP A 877 -31.67 -26.68 -4.10
C ASP A 877 -30.86 -25.91 -5.14
N ASP A 878 -30.97 -26.29 -6.42
CA ASP A 878 -30.16 -25.70 -7.48
C ASP A 878 -30.54 -24.25 -7.82
N ASP A 879 -31.70 -23.79 -7.35
CA ASP A 879 -32.19 -22.42 -7.57
C ASP A 879 -32.05 -21.52 -6.33
N VAL A 880 -31.54 -22.02 -5.19
CA VAL A 880 -31.41 -21.22 -3.96
C VAL A 880 -29.96 -20.79 -3.69
N VAL A 881 -29.79 -19.51 -3.33
CA VAL A 881 -28.51 -18.93 -2.93
C VAL A 881 -28.64 -18.29 -1.56
N TYR A 882 -27.72 -18.63 -0.65
CA TYR A 882 -27.60 -18.00 0.66
C TYR A 882 -26.66 -16.80 0.57
N ILE A 883 -27.01 -15.68 1.19
CA ILE A 883 -26.24 -14.43 1.11
C ILE A 883 -26.15 -13.83 2.51
N LEU A 884 -24.96 -13.38 2.93
CA LEU A 884 -24.79 -12.67 4.19
C LEU A 884 -25.12 -11.19 4.01
N THR A 885 -25.99 -10.65 4.87
CA THR A 885 -26.46 -9.25 4.83
C THR A 885 -26.20 -8.53 6.15
N LYS A 886 -25.86 -7.23 6.05
CA LYS A 886 -25.75 -6.30 7.18
C LYS A 886 -26.17 -4.88 6.78
N PRO A 887 -26.67 -4.05 7.71
CA PRO A 887 -27.04 -2.65 7.42
C PRO A 887 -25.80 -1.77 7.16
N MET A 888 -24.87 -1.67 8.12
CA MET A 888 -23.57 -1.00 7.92
C MET A 888 -22.37 -1.90 8.19
N HIS A 889 -21.18 -1.49 7.73
CA HIS A 889 -19.94 -2.25 7.93
C HIS A 889 -19.59 -2.43 9.42
N GLN A 890 -20.00 -1.47 10.26
CA GLN A 890 -19.66 -1.44 11.69
C GLN A 890 -20.74 -2.08 12.57
N ASP A 891 -21.89 -2.49 12.02
CA ASP A 891 -22.98 -3.07 12.79
C ASP A 891 -22.70 -4.52 13.20
N HIS A 892 -23.12 -4.85 14.42
CA HIS A 892 -23.02 -6.20 14.97
C HIS A 892 -24.18 -7.11 14.52
N LYS A 893 -25.32 -6.54 14.11
CA LYS A 893 -26.48 -7.28 13.58
C LYS A 893 -26.17 -7.73 12.15
N THR A 894 -26.03 -9.04 11.95
CA THR A 894 -25.84 -9.67 10.64
C THR A 894 -26.92 -10.73 10.46
N CYS A 895 -27.36 -10.99 9.22
CA CYS A 895 -28.28 -12.10 8.93
C CYS A 895 -27.87 -12.83 7.65
N VAL A 896 -28.34 -14.07 7.51
CA VAL A 896 -28.23 -14.86 6.29
C VAL A 896 -29.60 -14.91 5.64
N ILE A 897 -29.66 -14.48 4.37
CA ILE A 897 -30.87 -14.55 3.55
C ILE A 897 -30.79 -15.72 2.57
N ALA A 898 -31.91 -16.39 2.33
CA ALA A 898 -32.05 -17.41 1.30
C ALA A 898 -32.87 -16.84 0.13
N VAL A 899 -32.27 -16.74 -1.05
CA VAL A 899 -32.92 -16.18 -2.25
C VAL A 899 -33.13 -17.27 -3.28
N ASP A 900 -34.37 -17.42 -3.74
CA ASP A 900 -34.71 -18.26 -4.88
C ASP A 900 -34.50 -17.49 -6.18
N VAL A 901 -33.50 -17.88 -6.95
CA VAL A 901 -33.09 -17.26 -8.20
C VAL A 901 -34.08 -17.58 -9.34
N ARG A 902 -34.85 -18.67 -9.23
CA ARG A 902 -35.88 -19.03 -10.21
C ARG A 902 -37.10 -18.12 -10.09
N THR A 903 -37.62 -17.97 -8.88
CA THR A 903 -38.83 -17.17 -8.61
C THR A 903 -38.52 -15.70 -8.30
N LYS A 904 -37.25 -15.36 -8.07
CA LYS A 904 -36.79 -14.04 -7.62
C LYS A 904 -37.47 -13.63 -6.32
N ALA A 905 -37.61 -14.57 -5.39
CA ALA A 905 -38.25 -14.35 -4.10
C ALA A 905 -37.30 -14.64 -2.93
N LEU A 906 -37.47 -13.89 -1.85
CA LEU A 906 -36.82 -14.18 -0.57
C LEU A 906 -37.54 -15.36 0.11
N ARG A 907 -36.82 -16.46 0.34
CA ARG A 907 -37.36 -17.70 0.95
C ARG A 907 -37.15 -17.81 2.46
N GLY A 908 -36.24 -17.02 3.03
CA GLY A 908 -35.90 -17.11 4.45
C GLY A 908 -34.88 -16.07 4.88
N VAL A 909 -34.96 -15.63 6.14
CA VAL A 909 -34.03 -14.73 6.80
C VAL A 909 -33.74 -15.29 8.18
N GLU A 910 -32.47 -15.47 8.53
CA GLU A 910 -32.06 -15.96 9.85
C GLU A 910 -30.94 -15.10 10.41
N GLU A 911 -31.03 -14.77 11.69
CA GLU A 911 -30.04 -13.94 12.37
C GLU A 911 -28.71 -14.68 12.50
N PHE A 912 -27.62 -13.96 12.20
CA PHE A 912 -26.25 -14.39 12.36
C PHE A 912 -25.56 -13.45 13.35
N ASP A 913 -25.60 -13.81 14.64
CA ASP A 913 -25.06 -12.99 15.73
C ASP A 913 -23.55 -12.70 15.55
N GLY A 914 -23.22 -11.45 15.18
CA GLY A 914 -21.87 -10.93 14.99
C GLY A 914 -21.16 -10.51 16.28
N GLY A 915 -21.84 -10.56 17.44
CA GLY A 915 -21.26 -10.24 18.77
C GLY A 915 -20.20 -11.24 19.26
N ARG A 916 -19.88 -12.25 18.44
CA ARG A 916 -18.99 -13.39 18.75
C ARG A 916 -17.51 -13.13 18.41
N THR A 917 -17.15 -11.92 18.01
CA THR A 917 -15.76 -11.51 17.72
C THR A 917 -15.14 -10.82 18.92
N THR A 918 -14.43 -11.58 19.76
CA THR A 918 -13.60 -11.01 20.82
C THR A 918 -12.44 -10.23 20.19
N GLN A 919 -12.52 -8.90 20.28
CA GLN A 919 -11.41 -7.92 20.15
C GLN A 919 -10.51 -7.95 18.88
N ARG A 920 -10.37 -6.77 18.26
CA ARG A 920 -9.21 -6.34 17.42
C ARG A 920 -9.04 -6.86 15.98
N SER A 921 -10.06 -7.40 15.31
CA SER A 921 -9.97 -7.64 13.85
C SER A 921 -10.93 -6.74 13.07
N THR A 922 -10.41 -5.69 12.44
CA THR A 922 -11.13 -4.86 11.46
C THR A 922 -11.25 -5.52 10.07
N HIS A 923 -10.79 -6.77 9.90
CA HIS A 923 -10.60 -7.40 8.58
C HIS A 923 -11.21 -8.81 8.42
N CYS A 924 -11.80 -9.41 9.44
CA CYS A 924 -12.42 -10.73 9.32
C CYS A 924 -13.94 -10.59 9.16
N ILE A 925 -14.42 -10.50 7.92
CA ILE A 925 -15.83 -10.76 7.59
C ILE A 925 -16.09 -12.25 7.90
N PRO A 926 -17.14 -12.62 8.66
CA PRO A 926 -17.43 -14.02 8.92
C PRO A 926 -17.68 -14.77 7.60
N THR A 927 -16.84 -15.78 7.33
CA THR A 927 -16.99 -16.70 6.20
C THR A 927 -17.65 -17.97 6.71
N TYR A 928 -18.70 -18.45 6.04
CA TYR A 928 -19.31 -19.74 6.30
C TYR A 928 -19.10 -20.68 5.11
N THR A 929 -18.97 -21.98 5.38
CA THR A 929 -18.70 -23.03 4.39
C THR A 929 -19.82 -24.06 4.47
N GLN A 930 -20.37 -24.47 3.32
CA GLN A 930 -21.37 -25.54 3.28
C GLN A 930 -20.74 -26.92 3.52
N THR A 931 -21.50 -27.82 4.14
CA THR A 931 -21.05 -29.16 4.47
C THR A 931 -22.17 -30.18 4.28
N ASP A 932 -21.83 -31.41 3.90
CA ASP A 932 -22.76 -32.55 3.83
C ASP A 932 -22.76 -33.38 5.13
N ILE A 933 -21.95 -32.98 6.13
CA ILE A 933 -21.81 -33.64 7.43
C ILE A 933 -23.18 -33.94 8.07
N PHE A 934 -24.14 -33.01 7.99
CA PHE A 934 -25.50 -33.20 8.51
C PHE A 934 -26.21 -34.45 7.97
N ARG A 935 -26.12 -34.73 6.66
CA ARG A 935 -26.79 -35.90 6.04
C ARG A 935 -26.31 -37.23 6.62
N ARG A 936 -25.07 -37.28 7.11
CA ARG A 936 -24.46 -38.51 7.61
C ARG A 936 -24.78 -38.77 9.07
N MET A 937 -25.11 -37.72 9.83
CA MET A 937 -25.41 -37.83 11.26
C MET A 937 -26.86 -38.25 11.57
N GLY A 938 -27.72 -38.40 10.55
CA GLY A 938 -29.00 -39.12 10.68
C GLY A 938 -29.96 -38.58 11.75
N THR A 939 -30.02 -37.27 11.98
CA THR A 939 -31.04 -36.69 12.87
C THR A 939 -32.36 -36.54 12.12
N GLU A 940 -33.32 -37.39 12.46
CA GLU A 940 -34.74 -37.26 12.10
C GLU A 940 -35.23 -35.83 12.39
N VAL A 941 -35.69 -35.14 11.35
CA VAL A 941 -36.80 -34.21 11.47
C VAL A 941 -37.62 -34.40 10.19
N GLU A 942 -38.80 -34.98 10.40
CA GLU A 942 -39.92 -35.31 9.51
C GLU A 942 -39.85 -34.90 8.02
N GLU A 943 -40.22 -35.88 7.21
CA GLU A 943 -40.60 -35.81 5.81
C GLU A 943 -41.76 -34.82 5.59
N GLU A 944 -41.68 -34.07 4.48
CA GLU A 944 -42.85 -33.89 3.63
C GLU A 944 -42.41 -34.22 2.20
N GLU A 945 -43.03 -35.28 1.67
CA GLU A 945 -43.13 -35.67 0.26
C GLU A 945 -43.48 -34.42 -0.58
N GLU A 946 -42.99 -34.20 -1.80
CA GLU A 946 -43.40 -34.89 -3.02
C GLU A 946 -42.66 -34.24 -4.21
N VAL A 947 -42.77 -34.86 -5.39
CA VAL A 947 -42.31 -34.44 -6.73
C VAL A 947 -41.01 -35.09 -7.24
N GLU A 948 -41.22 -36.36 -7.63
CA GLU A 948 -40.94 -36.92 -8.96
C GLU A 948 -39.49 -37.20 -9.41
N GLN A 949 -39.18 -38.51 -9.40
CA GLN A 949 -38.96 -39.29 -10.62
C GLN A 949 -38.78 -38.47 -11.91
N TRP A 950 -37.57 -38.39 -12.46
CA TRP A 950 -37.30 -38.67 -13.88
C TRP A 950 -35.79 -38.71 -14.19
N ILE A 951 -35.42 -39.70 -15.01
CA ILE A 951 -34.14 -39.90 -15.72
C ILE A 951 -32.96 -40.47 -14.90
N GLY A 952 -33.10 -41.75 -14.56
CA GLY A 952 -32.03 -42.72 -14.75
C GLY A 952 -32.12 -43.33 -16.15
N HIS A 953 -31.49 -42.73 -17.15
CA HIS A 953 -30.96 -43.40 -18.35
C HIS A 953 -30.27 -42.36 -19.25
N ALA A 954 -29.02 -42.66 -19.62
CA ALA A 954 -28.17 -42.01 -20.63
C ALA A 954 -26.89 -41.39 -20.06
N PHE A 955 -25.91 -42.22 -19.69
CA PHE A 955 -24.49 -41.96 -19.98
C PHE A 955 -23.75 -43.32 -20.03
N TYR A 956 -24.08 -44.10 -21.06
CA TYR A 956 -23.20 -45.09 -21.67
C TYR A 956 -23.03 -44.67 -23.13
N LYS A 957 -21.99 -43.88 -23.40
CA LYS A 957 -21.15 -43.91 -24.60
C LYS A 957 -19.95 -43.01 -24.37
#